data_AF-A0A5N6K0Q1-F1
#
_entry.id   AF-A0A5N6K0Q1-F1
#
_cell.length_a   1.000
_cell.length_b   1.000
_cell.length_c   1.000
_cell.angle_alpha   90.00
_cell.angle_beta   90.00
_cell.angle_gamma   90.00
#
_symmetry.space_group_name_H-M   'P 1'
#
loop_
_entity.id
_entity.type
_entity.pdbx_description
1 polymer ?
#
loop_
_entity_poly.entity_id
_entity_poly.type
_entity_poly.pdbx_seq_one_letter_code
_entity_poly.pdbx_strand_id
1 'polypeptide(L)'
;MSSLMEDGKQLVLSERIPECSTAFVFTGQGSEWACMGKQLYEASSFCRTIFHQHDAICVGLGFSSFIVLLIGDDMDLGIASPIQIQLAIVSFESTLSSLWQHWGVRPSVAIGHSLGEYPALVSSGILSLSDMFFLVGLRAQIIQDSCSESTHSMLAVKVSAQHAEEILRQNQSLDWNVACINSPSSTVISGYKDDVANLRKFLDLQNIKSTVLGVRYAFHSPQMDPVLGKYRQMIKAVRFTKATIPFASAYQSDIIMPGHSISPEYLVQQTRQPVKFQPALQVLKTKAQIDDSTMWLDLGPRPLCLNMIQQSLNIPPSRLIASYKGGMDIQWRQYHGQYGSNLNLLELPSYAFDVKNYWIQYEGNWSLTKGRDTTQTQTPTSDSFKTTTLQVIESENREGRQATVIFSSNLAEKHLRIAVRGHSVNGTLLCPSSVYGDMAIGAAAYVFSKTHPNEKIFSFDVYNMEVIKPLLANDDGKDQWIQITATKQEDDEFVSISISSHESETLLNHISCVVKHGSGVDWMCKWARNTYFVKARIENLMEGIAQRSTQQILRPIAYKLFSDLVTYHKRYQGMKRVYLNSDLYEAAAEIEFQSAYSDGTFHVSPYCIDSILHISGFILNGSEMTSKDTVYISHGWRSLRIARPLSHTKRYRNYVRMQPTDTRGVMAGDIYVFDGDEIIAVCKGLKFQEIKRKVLGLLLERQSNSLAAMQGALKLPTRKITANLPIAKERRSNFGEILKIIASEAEIGVDELTDNACLVELGIDSLLAMGIVERIRVLLKCADIPSSIFFDFQTVSQLRTFFSNNVGSYESSERETTTHSDKSGSKYPRVRLGPQHASQGSV
;
A
#
# COMPACT_ATOMS: atom_id res chain seq x y z
N MET A 1 51.90 4.05 1.41
CA MET A 1 51.81 3.72 2.85
C MET A 1 51.99 2.21 2.99
N SER A 2 52.80 1.82 3.97
CA SER A 2 53.45 0.52 4.18
C SER A 2 52.51 -0.69 4.25
N SER A 3 52.90 -1.78 3.58
CA SER A 3 52.30 -3.11 3.70
C SER A 3 52.76 -3.81 4.98
N LEU A 4 51.83 -4.18 5.85
CA LEU A 4 52.04 -5.22 6.85
C LEU A 4 51.67 -6.57 6.21
N MET A 5 52.64 -7.47 6.14
CA MET A 5 52.44 -8.86 5.71
C MET A 5 52.17 -9.73 6.93
N GLU A 6 51.04 -10.43 6.93
CA GLU A 6 50.80 -11.62 7.75
C GLU A 6 50.21 -12.69 6.81
N ASP A 7 50.82 -13.87 6.79
CA ASP A 7 50.35 -15.12 6.18
C ASP A 7 49.87 -15.12 4.72
N GLY A 8 50.72 -14.65 3.80
CA GLY A 8 50.76 -15.16 2.41
C GLY A 8 49.48 -15.03 1.56
N LYS A 9 48.44 -14.35 2.05
CA LYS A 9 47.26 -13.97 1.28
C LYS A 9 47.30 -12.46 1.10
N GLN A 10 47.49 -12.06 -0.15
CA GLN A 10 47.26 -10.69 -0.57
C GLN A 10 45.81 -10.34 -0.23
N LEU A 11 45.59 -9.56 0.84
CA LEU A 11 44.29 -8.94 1.12
C LEU A 11 44.04 -7.96 -0.03
N VAL A 12 43.31 -8.43 -1.05
CA VAL A 12 42.77 -7.60 -2.11
C VAL A 12 41.73 -6.69 -1.47
N LEU A 13 42.17 -5.53 -1.00
CA LEU A 13 41.27 -4.43 -0.69
C LEU A 13 40.66 -3.95 -2.01
N SER A 14 39.34 -4.11 -2.12
CA SER A 14 38.45 -3.79 -3.24
C SER A 14 38.35 -4.82 -4.38
N GLU A 15 37.61 -5.90 -4.15
CA GLU A 15 36.69 -6.32 -5.20
C GLU A 15 35.67 -5.18 -5.37
N ARG A 16 35.72 -4.47 -6.50
CA ARG A 16 34.64 -3.56 -6.90
C ARG A 16 33.34 -4.36 -6.79
N ILE A 17 32.31 -3.80 -6.14
CA ILE A 17 30.95 -4.31 -6.27
C ILE A 17 30.72 -4.51 -7.77
N PRO A 18 30.36 -5.72 -8.25
CA PRO A 18 30.17 -5.95 -9.67
C PRO A 18 29.23 -4.89 -10.24
N GLU A 19 29.68 -4.17 -11.26
CA GLU A 19 28.90 -3.11 -11.89
C GLU A 19 27.55 -3.69 -12.32
N CYS A 20 26.48 -3.21 -11.68
CA CYS A 20 25.14 -3.68 -11.98
C CYS A 20 24.75 -3.23 -13.39
N SER A 21 24.48 -4.17 -14.29
CA SER A 21 24.03 -3.87 -15.65
C SER A 21 22.72 -3.08 -15.63
N THR A 22 22.61 -2.02 -16.42
CA THR A 22 21.40 -1.18 -16.46
C THR A 22 20.79 -1.13 -17.86
N ALA A 23 19.49 -1.35 -17.95
CA ALA A 23 18.72 -1.26 -19.17
C ALA A 23 17.91 0.03 -19.16
N PHE A 24 18.19 0.93 -20.12
CA PHE A 24 17.39 2.13 -20.31
C PHE A 24 16.23 1.83 -21.25
N VAL A 25 15.04 2.15 -20.78
CA VAL A 25 13.77 1.92 -21.47
C VAL A 25 13.11 3.26 -21.68
N PHE A 26 12.60 3.49 -22.88
CA PHE A 26 11.95 4.74 -23.25
C PHE A 26 10.48 4.47 -23.58
N THR A 27 9.57 5.15 -22.89
CA THR A 27 8.12 4.85 -22.91
C THR A 27 7.44 5.32 -24.20
N GLY A 28 7.85 6.47 -24.74
CA GLY A 28 7.19 7.10 -25.88
C GLY A 28 5.86 7.76 -25.55
N GLN A 29 4.94 7.76 -26.53
CA GLN A 29 3.68 8.51 -26.48
C GLN A 29 2.56 7.75 -25.74
N GLY A 30 1.69 8.49 -25.05
CA GLY A 30 0.52 7.99 -24.31
C GLY A 30 0.67 8.08 -22.80
N SER A 31 1.76 8.66 -22.30
CA SER A 31 2.08 8.78 -20.87
C SER A 31 2.24 10.22 -20.41
N GLU A 32 2.28 11.17 -21.35
CA GLU A 32 2.40 12.61 -21.13
C GLU A 32 1.23 13.20 -20.32
N TRP A 33 1.51 14.30 -19.64
CA TRP A 33 0.51 15.20 -19.04
C TRP A 33 1.04 16.63 -19.14
N ALA A 34 0.18 17.62 -18.91
CA ALA A 34 0.57 19.02 -18.95
C ALA A 34 1.66 19.33 -17.93
N CYS A 35 2.68 20.08 -18.34
CA CYS A 35 3.76 20.54 -17.48
C CYS A 35 4.57 19.40 -16.82
N MET A 36 4.75 18.28 -17.56
CA MET A 36 5.40 17.05 -17.06
C MET A 36 6.84 17.25 -16.57
N GLY A 37 7.53 18.31 -17.00
CA GLY A 37 8.89 18.66 -16.61
C GLY A 37 9.02 19.63 -15.44
N LYS A 38 7.92 20.18 -14.91
CA LYS A 38 7.95 21.36 -14.02
C LYS A 38 8.74 21.12 -12.74
N GLN A 39 8.47 20.03 -12.04
CA GLN A 39 9.18 19.72 -10.79
C GLN A 39 10.68 19.48 -11.01
N LEU A 40 11.04 18.78 -12.10
CA LEU A 40 12.45 18.57 -12.46
C LEU A 40 13.13 19.88 -12.84
N TYR A 41 12.42 20.76 -13.55
CA TYR A 41 12.91 22.09 -13.89
C TYR A 41 13.16 22.94 -12.65
N GLU A 42 12.24 22.94 -11.70
CA GLU A 42 12.36 23.69 -10.44
C GLU A 42 13.51 23.16 -9.59
N ALA A 43 13.60 21.84 -9.43
CA ALA A 43 14.55 21.18 -8.53
C ALA A 43 15.96 21.01 -9.09
N SER A 44 16.16 20.93 -10.41
CA SER A 44 17.46 20.60 -11.03
C SER A 44 17.89 21.65 -12.05
N SER A 45 18.97 22.37 -11.73
CA SER A 45 19.62 23.31 -12.65
C SER A 45 20.13 22.64 -13.94
N PHE A 46 20.55 21.37 -13.84
CA PHE A 46 20.93 20.54 -14.98
C PHE A 46 19.74 20.32 -15.91
N CYS A 47 18.61 19.82 -15.40
CA CYS A 47 17.41 19.60 -16.21
C CYS A 47 16.88 20.89 -16.83
N ARG A 48 16.89 21.99 -16.08
CA ARG A 48 16.53 23.32 -16.58
C ARG A 48 17.38 23.76 -17.77
N THR A 49 18.70 23.57 -17.68
CA THR A 49 19.62 23.88 -18.78
C THR A 49 19.34 23.02 -20.00
N ILE A 50 19.19 21.71 -19.82
CA ILE A 50 18.96 20.75 -20.89
C ILE A 50 17.62 20.99 -21.59
N PHE A 51 16.53 21.24 -20.86
CA PHE A 51 15.23 21.56 -21.46
C PHE A 51 15.28 22.79 -22.37
N HIS A 52 15.93 23.88 -21.94
CA HIS A 52 16.10 25.08 -22.76
C HIS A 52 17.00 24.83 -23.96
N GLN A 53 18.06 24.02 -23.83
CA GLN A 53 18.92 23.65 -24.95
C GLN A 53 18.16 22.82 -26.00
N HIS A 54 17.38 21.83 -25.56
CA HIS A 54 16.55 21.01 -26.45
C HIS A 54 15.51 21.85 -27.19
N ASP A 55 14.84 22.77 -26.48
CA ASP A 55 13.86 23.68 -27.09
C ASP A 55 14.53 24.62 -28.11
N ALA A 56 15.67 25.20 -27.76
CA ALA A 56 16.45 26.05 -28.67
C ALA A 56 16.90 25.32 -29.93
N ILE A 57 17.31 24.04 -29.83
CA ILE A 57 17.63 23.20 -30.99
C ILE A 57 16.39 23.05 -31.88
N CYS A 58 15.23 22.72 -31.31
CA CYS A 58 14.00 22.54 -32.09
C CYS A 58 13.53 23.83 -32.76
N VAL A 59 13.62 24.96 -32.06
CA VAL A 59 13.32 26.29 -32.63
C VAL A 59 14.29 26.63 -33.76
N GLY A 60 15.59 26.33 -33.58
CA GLY A 60 16.60 26.51 -34.62
C GLY A 60 16.38 25.64 -35.86
N LEU A 61 15.74 24.47 -35.69
CA LEU A 61 15.31 23.59 -36.79
C LEU A 61 13.98 24.03 -37.45
N GLY A 62 13.36 25.11 -36.97
CA GLY A 62 12.14 25.68 -37.54
C GLY A 62 10.83 25.16 -36.92
N PHE A 63 10.89 24.40 -35.83
CA PHE A 63 9.69 23.95 -35.12
C PHE A 63 9.21 24.98 -34.08
N SER A 64 7.93 24.92 -33.73
CA SER A 64 7.40 25.71 -32.61
C SER A 64 7.99 25.24 -31.29
N SER A 65 8.26 26.19 -30.39
CA SER A 65 8.72 25.89 -29.03
C SER A 65 7.73 24.95 -28.32
N PHE A 66 8.26 23.93 -27.64
CA PHE A 66 7.51 22.97 -26.85
C PHE A 66 7.69 23.19 -25.36
N ILE A 67 8.54 24.15 -24.95
CA ILE A 67 8.94 24.38 -23.55
C ILE A 67 7.74 24.55 -22.60
N VAL A 68 6.66 25.18 -23.07
CA VAL A 68 5.42 25.39 -22.29
C VAL A 68 4.75 24.08 -21.85
N LEU A 69 4.94 22.99 -22.60
CA LEU A 69 4.44 21.65 -22.24
C LEU A 69 5.25 21.01 -21.13
N LEU A 70 6.50 21.44 -20.93
CA LEU A 70 7.35 20.94 -19.86
C LEU A 70 7.18 21.76 -18.59
N ILE A 71 7.12 23.10 -18.69
CA ILE A 71 7.31 23.98 -17.53
C ILE A 71 6.25 25.10 -17.39
N GLY A 72 5.14 25.04 -18.11
CA GLY A 72 4.06 26.02 -17.99
C GLY A 72 3.31 25.96 -16.65
N ASP A 73 2.41 26.93 -16.41
CA ASP A 73 1.65 27.02 -15.16
C ASP A 73 0.24 26.43 -15.22
N ASP A 74 -0.42 26.42 -16.39
CA ASP A 74 -1.78 25.89 -16.57
C ASP A 74 -2.09 25.64 -18.06
N MET A 75 -1.42 24.66 -18.67
CA MET A 75 -1.58 24.36 -20.10
C MET A 75 -2.54 23.19 -20.33
N ASP A 76 -3.46 23.35 -21.27
CA ASP A 76 -4.23 22.22 -21.80
C ASP A 76 -3.46 21.52 -22.93
N LEU A 77 -3.13 20.24 -22.72
CA LEU A 77 -2.53 19.38 -23.75
C LEU A 77 -3.38 19.28 -25.02
N GLY A 78 -4.70 19.44 -24.91
CA GLY A 78 -5.64 19.43 -26.03
C GLY A 78 -5.35 20.49 -27.08
N ILE A 79 -4.74 21.62 -26.70
CA ILE A 79 -4.43 22.76 -27.58
C ILE A 79 -3.09 22.57 -28.29
N ALA A 80 -2.20 21.73 -27.75
CA ALA A 80 -0.87 21.55 -28.30
C ALA A 80 -0.88 20.81 -29.64
N SER A 81 0.00 21.22 -30.56
CA SER A 81 0.20 20.51 -31.82
C SER A 81 0.83 19.12 -31.61
N PRO A 82 0.57 18.14 -32.49
CA PRO A 82 1.24 16.84 -32.42
C PRO A 82 2.77 16.94 -32.44
N ILE A 83 3.30 17.94 -33.15
CA ILE A 83 4.73 18.26 -33.23
C ILE A 83 5.27 18.63 -31.86
N GLN A 84 4.65 19.61 -31.17
CA GLN A 84 5.07 20.03 -29.83
C GLN A 84 4.99 18.88 -28.82
N ILE A 85 3.93 18.08 -28.86
CA ILE A 85 3.76 16.93 -27.95
C ILE A 85 4.90 15.91 -28.14
N GLN A 86 5.15 15.46 -29.37
CA GLN A 86 6.18 14.46 -29.62
C GLN A 86 7.59 14.98 -29.31
N LEU A 87 7.90 16.24 -29.64
CA LEU A 87 9.17 16.88 -29.30
C LEU A 87 9.35 17.03 -27.78
N ALA A 88 8.31 17.43 -27.05
CA ALA A 88 8.35 17.52 -25.60
C ALA A 88 8.62 16.17 -24.94
N ILE A 89 7.97 15.10 -25.43
CA ILE A 89 8.20 13.73 -24.94
C ILE A 89 9.65 13.33 -25.14
N VAL A 90 10.16 13.32 -26.37
CA VAL A 90 11.54 12.85 -26.63
C VAL A 90 12.59 13.75 -25.98
N SER A 91 12.29 15.03 -25.78
CA SER A 91 13.12 15.95 -25.00
C SER A 91 13.16 15.56 -23.52
N PHE A 92 12.00 15.28 -22.93
CA PHE A 92 11.89 14.83 -21.54
C PHE A 92 12.64 13.52 -21.32
N GLU A 93 12.38 12.53 -22.17
CA GLU A 93 13.01 11.21 -22.11
C GLU A 93 14.54 11.29 -22.27
N SER A 94 15.02 12.11 -23.22
CA SER A 94 16.46 12.36 -23.40
C SER A 94 17.07 13.08 -22.20
N THR A 95 16.33 14.02 -21.58
CA THR A 95 16.79 14.73 -20.38
C THR A 95 16.93 13.79 -19.19
N LEU A 96 16.00 12.85 -19.00
CA LEU A 96 16.11 11.82 -17.97
C LEU A 96 17.31 10.90 -18.22
N SER A 97 17.54 10.49 -19.47
CA SER A 97 18.73 9.71 -19.86
C SER A 97 20.01 10.47 -19.51
N SER A 98 20.09 11.75 -19.87
CA SER A 98 21.23 12.61 -19.54
C SER A 98 21.39 12.82 -18.04
N LEU A 99 20.30 12.95 -17.28
CA LEU A 99 20.34 13.13 -15.83
C LEU A 99 20.91 11.90 -15.12
N TRP A 100 20.42 10.70 -15.47
CA TRP A 100 20.95 9.46 -14.91
C TRP A 100 22.43 9.25 -15.25
N GLN A 101 22.81 9.52 -16.49
CA GLN A 101 24.21 9.48 -16.91
C GLN A 101 25.08 10.52 -16.19
N HIS A 102 24.53 11.71 -15.93
CA HIS A 102 25.19 12.75 -15.14
C HIS A 102 25.40 12.31 -13.68
N TRP A 103 24.51 11.50 -13.12
CA TRP A 103 24.68 10.85 -11.83
C TRP A 103 25.50 9.55 -11.90
N GLY A 104 26.17 9.26 -13.02
CA GLY A 104 27.08 8.12 -13.18
C GLY A 104 26.42 6.82 -13.64
N VAL A 105 25.09 6.77 -13.75
CA VAL A 105 24.35 5.59 -14.21
C VAL A 105 24.32 5.58 -15.74
N ARG A 106 25.05 4.64 -16.35
CA ARG A 106 25.13 4.50 -17.81
C ARG A 106 24.41 3.25 -18.29
N PRO A 107 23.63 3.32 -19.40
CA PRO A 107 22.97 2.15 -19.96
C PRO A 107 23.99 1.15 -20.49
N SER A 108 23.77 -0.12 -20.16
CA SER A 108 24.39 -1.28 -20.78
C SER A 108 23.61 -1.74 -22.02
N VAL A 109 22.32 -1.38 -22.10
CA VAL A 109 21.44 -1.65 -23.24
C VAL A 109 20.33 -0.61 -23.30
N ALA A 110 19.87 -0.27 -24.51
CA ALA A 110 18.75 0.65 -24.72
C ALA A 110 17.61 -0.01 -25.51
N ILE A 111 16.37 0.26 -25.11
CA ILE A 111 15.15 -0.16 -25.82
C ILE A 111 14.10 0.94 -25.73
N GLY A 112 13.33 1.15 -26.79
CA GLY A 112 12.23 2.11 -26.79
C GLY A 112 10.91 1.49 -27.24
N HIS A 113 9.81 2.01 -26.72
CA HIS A 113 8.46 1.68 -27.14
C HIS A 113 7.95 2.79 -28.07
N SER A 114 7.64 2.43 -29.32
CA SER A 114 7.10 3.37 -30.30
C SER A 114 7.95 4.65 -30.45
N LEU A 115 7.48 5.79 -29.94
CA LEU A 115 8.19 7.07 -30.05
C LEU A 115 9.47 7.07 -29.18
N GLY A 116 9.50 6.29 -28.10
CA GLY A 116 10.68 6.18 -27.22
C GLY A 116 11.88 5.51 -27.91
N GLU A 117 11.69 4.91 -29.09
CA GLU A 117 12.79 4.35 -29.86
C GLU A 117 13.79 5.42 -30.34
N TYR A 118 13.33 6.64 -30.56
CA TYR A 118 14.19 7.77 -30.96
C TYR A 118 15.22 8.15 -29.87
N PRO A 119 14.84 8.41 -28.61
CA PRO A 119 15.82 8.62 -27.54
C PRO A 119 16.63 7.36 -27.20
N ALA A 120 16.13 6.14 -27.46
CA ALA A 120 16.93 4.92 -27.38
C ALA A 120 18.06 4.89 -28.43
N LEU A 121 17.78 5.32 -29.66
CA LEU A 121 18.77 5.47 -30.72
C LEU A 121 19.83 6.54 -30.39
N VAL A 122 19.42 7.62 -29.72
CA VAL A 122 20.37 8.62 -29.19
C VAL A 122 21.23 8.03 -28.07
N SER A 123 20.61 7.34 -27.11
CA SER A 123 21.33 6.75 -25.96
C SER A 123 22.28 5.62 -26.36
N SER A 124 22.02 4.96 -27.49
CA SER A 124 22.91 3.96 -28.10
C SER A 124 23.94 4.55 -29.07
N GLY A 125 23.93 5.86 -29.29
CA GLY A 125 24.88 6.55 -30.17
C GLY A 125 24.64 6.36 -31.66
N ILE A 126 23.49 5.83 -32.08
CA ILE A 126 23.12 5.65 -33.50
C ILE A 126 22.64 6.97 -34.10
N LEU A 127 21.97 7.81 -33.31
CA LEU A 127 21.50 9.13 -33.70
C LEU A 127 22.14 10.22 -32.84
N SER A 128 22.35 11.39 -33.44
CA SER A 128 22.60 12.61 -32.66
C SER A 128 21.29 13.15 -32.09
N LEU A 129 21.39 13.92 -31.01
CA LEU A 129 20.24 14.58 -30.39
C LEU A 129 19.53 15.55 -31.37
N SER A 130 20.30 16.31 -32.15
CA SER A 130 19.75 17.24 -33.14
C SER A 130 19.02 16.50 -34.28
N ASP A 131 19.59 15.40 -34.76
CA ASP A 131 18.96 14.57 -35.80
C ASP A 131 17.68 13.92 -35.27
N MET A 132 17.65 13.50 -34.01
CA MET A 132 16.45 12.97 -33.37
C MET A 132 15.32 14.00 -33.37
N PHE A 133 15.59 15.24 -32.93
CA PHE A 133 14.58 16.31 -32.94
C PHE A 133 14.11 16.64 -34.35
N PHE A 134 15.02 16.72 -35.32
CA PHE A 134 14.68 16.92 -36.73
C PHE A 134 13.75 15.82 -37.24
N LEU A 135 14.10 14.55 -37.02
CA LEU A 135 13.34 13.40 -37.47
C LEU A 135 11.95 13.31 -36.82
N VAL A 136 11.85 13.53 -35.51
CA VAL A 136 10.59 13.45 -34.77
C VAL A 136 9.68 14.61 -35.15
N GLY A 137 10.21 15.84 -35.20
CA GLY A 137 9.44 17.02 -35.60
C GLY A 137 8.89 16.90 -37.01
N LEU A 138 9.74 16.52 -37.98
CA LEU A 138 9.31 16.30 -39.36
C LEU A 138 8.29 15.15 -39.48
N ARG A 139 8.52 14.03 -38.79
CA ARG A 139 7.58 12.91 -38.79
C ARG A 139 6.21 13.36 -38.31
N ALA A 140 6.15 14.08 -37.19
CA ALA A 140 4.91 14.59 -36.63
C ALA A 140 4.21 15.57 -37.59
N GLN A 141 4.97 16.44 -38.27
CA GLN A 141 4.46 17.36 -39.27
C GLN A 141 3.87 16.63 -40.48
N ILE A 142 4.57 15.65 -41.04
CA ILE A 142 4.09 14.88 -42.19
C ILE A 142 2.82 14.09 -41.82
N ILE A 143 2.76 13.53 -40.61
CA ILE A 143 1.55 12.86 -40.08
C ILE A 143 0.39 13.85 -40.02
N GLN A 144 0.61 15.04 -39.45
CA GLN A 144 -0.41 16.08 -39.36
C GLN A 144 -0.92 16.52 -40.75
N ASP A 145 -0.03 16.61 -41.74
CA ASP A 145 -0.37 17.08 -43.09
C ASP A 145 -1.00 16.00 -43.97
N SER A 146 -0.72 14.72 -43.71
CA SER A 146 -1.04 13.62 -44.63
C SER A 146 -2.08 12.64 -44.07
N CYS A 147 -2.37 12.67 -42.78
CA CYS A 147 -3.35 11.79 -42.13
C CYS A 147 -4.58 12.58 -41.69
N SER A 148 -5.77 11.98 -41.85
CA SER A 148 -7.01 12.56 -41.31
C SER A 148 -7.18 12.21 -39.83
N GLU A 149 -7.14 13.21 -38.96
CA GLU A 149 -7.36 13.07 -37.52
C GLU A 149 -8.70 12.40 -37.19
N SER A 150 -8.75 11.62 -36.11
CA SER A 150 -9.97 11.01 -35.57
C SER A 150 -10.73 10.03 -36.49
N THR A 151 -10.14 9.62 -37.62
CA THR A 151 -10.70 8.60 -38.54
C THR A 151 -10.39 7.17 -38.10
N HIS A 152 -9.29 6.99 -37.38
CA HIS A 152 -8.82 5.70 -36.87
C HIS A 152 -8.69 5.76 -35.35
N SER A 153 -8.66 4.59 -34.72
CA SER A 153 -8.52 4.45 -33.28
C SER A 153 -7.58 3.30 -32.95
N MET A 154 -7.03 3.32 -31.72
CA MET A 154 -6.26 2.21 -31.16
C MET A 154 -6.97 1.64 -29.93
N LEU A 155 -6.94 0.33 -29.76
CA LEU A 155 -7.59 -0.42 -28.69
C LEU A 155 -6.59 -1.34 -28.02
N ALA A 156 -6.27 -1.08 -26.75
CA ALA A 156 -5.50 -2.00 -25.93
C ALA A 156 -6.41 -3.13 -25.43
N VAL A 157 -6.05 -4.38 -25.73
CA VAL A 157 -6.81 -5.59 -25.39
C VAL A 157 -5.97 -6.48 -24.47
N LYS A 158 -6.57 -6.98 -23.40
CA LYS A 158 -5.91 -7.83 -22.39
C LYS A 158 -5.82 -9.30 -22.81
N VAL A 159 -5.22 -9.56 -23.97
CA VAL A 159 -4.98 -10.90 -24.53
C VAL A 159 -3.62 -10.98 -25.22
N SER A 160 -3.14 -12.20 -25.46
CA SER A 160 -1.92 -12.46 -26.23
C SER A 160 -2.09 -12.06 -27.69
N ALA A 161 -0.98 -11.82 -28.41
CA ALA A 161 -1.03 -11.48 -29.84
C ALA A 161 -1.67 -12.59 -30.66
N GLN A 162 -1.37 -13.86 -30.36
CA GLN A 162 -1.99 -15.01 -31.02
C GLN A 162 -3.51 -15.02 -30.83
N HIS A 163 -3.97 -14.81 -29.59
CA HIS A 163 -5.40 -14.81 -29.30
C HIS A 163 -6.11 -13.59 -29.92
N ALA A 164 -5.44 -12.43 -29.96
CA ALA A 164 -5.92 -11.30 -30.72
C ALA A 164 -6.09 -11.68 -32.20
N GLU A 165 -5.07 -12.25 -32.85
CA GLU A 165 -5.17 -12.72 -34.24
C GLU A 165 -6.31 -13.72 -34.46
N GLU A 166 -6.57 -14.63 -33.51
CA GLU A 166 -7.69 -15.58 -33.57
C GLU A 166 -9.06 -14.88 -33.54
N ILE A 167 -9.27 -13.95 -32.58
CA ILE A 167 -10.48 -13.12 -32.51
C ILE A 167 -10.68 -12.35 -33.81
N LEU A 168 -9.58 -11.82 -34.31
CA LEU A 168 -9.56 -10.94 -35.45
C LEU A 168 -9.85 -11.73 -36.76
N ARG A 169 -9.39 -12.98 -36.88
CA ARG A 169 -9.80 -13.93 -37.94
C ARG A 169 -11.27 -14.31 -37.92
N GLN A 170 -11.94 -14.23 -36.76
CA GLN A 170 -13.39 -14.48 -36.65
C GLN A 170 -14.21 -13.26 -37.09
N ASN A 171 -13.59 -12.10 -37.23
CA ASN A 171 -14.23 -10.82 -37.57
C ASN A 171 -13.64 -10.23 -38.86
N GLN A 172 -13.60 -11.02 -39.93
CA GLN A 172 -12.96 -10.65 -41.22
C GLN A 172 -13.64 -9.47 -41.94
N SER A 173 -14.85 -9.10 -41.51
CA SER A 173 -15.57 -7.93 -42.06
C SER A 173 -15.06 -6.60 -41.53
N LEU A 174 -14.22 -6.58 -40.50
CA LEU A 174 -13.66 -5.37 -39.88
C LEU A 174 -12.22 -5.16 -40.38
N ASP A 175 -11.83 -3.92 -40.66
CA ASP A 175 -10.45 -3.58 -41.05
C ASP A 175 -9.63 -3.19 -39.81
N TRP A 176 -8.72 -4.08 -39.40
CA TRP A 176 -7.91 -3.96 -38.19
C TRP A 176 -6.49 -4.48 -38.41
N ASN A 177 -5.57 -4.01 -37.56
CA ASN A 177 -4.15 -4.37 -37.59
C ASN A 177 -3.61 -4.44 -36.15
N VAL A 178 -2.74 -5.41 -35.87
CA VAL A 178 -1.98 -5.41 -34.61
C VAL A 178 -0.96 -4.28 -34.66
N ALA A 179 -1.07 -3.31 -33.76
CA ALA A 179 -0.17 -2.16 -33.69
C ALA A 179 0.97 -2.38 -32.67
N CYS A 180 0.68 -3.02 -31.53
CA CYS A 180 1.69 -3.30 -30.52
C CYS A 180 1.50 -4.67 -29.84
N ILE A 181 2.60 -5.37 -29.59
CA ILE A 181 2.66 -6.57 -28.76
C ILE A 181 3.45 -6.20 -27.49
N ASN A 182 2.73 -5.74 -26.46
CA ASN A 182 3.32 -5.09 -25.29
C ASN A 182 3.79 -6.09 -24.23
N SER A 183 3.03 -7.16 -24.00
CA SER A 183 3.32 -8.21 -23.00
C SER A 183 2.65 -9.52 -23.40
N PRO A 184 2.91 -10.66 -22.71
CA PRO A 184 2.26 -11.93 -23.01
C PRO A 184 0.71 -11.89 -22.97
N SER A 185 0.12 -10.93 -22.26
CA SER A 185 -1.33 -10.77 -22.09
C SER A 185 -1.83 -9.36 -22.44
N SER A 186 -1.08 -8.60 -23.24
CA SER A 186 -1.49 -7.24 -23.65
C SER A 186 -1.07 -6.94 -25.08
N THR A 187 -2.06 -6.74 -25.95
CA THR A 187 -1.90 -6.44 -27.37
C THR A 187 -2.68 -5.18 -27.71
N VAL A 188 -2.15 -4.31 -28.57
CA VAL A 188 -2.85 -3.12 -29.06
C VAL A 188 -3.22 -3.35 -30.52
N ILE A 189 -4.49 -3.13 -30.82
CA ILE A 189 -5.06 -3.22 -32.17
C ILE A 189 -5.34 -1.81 -32.64
N SER A 190 -5.26 -1.59 -33.95
CA SER A 190 -5.58 -0.34 -34.63
C SER A 190 -6.53 -0.60 -35.80
N GLY A 191 -7.34 0.37 -36.16
CA GLY A 191 -8.27 0.26 -37.30
C GLY A 191 -9.12 1.51 -37.44
N TYR A 192 -10.08 1.49 -38.36
CA TYR A 192 -11.08 2.56 -38.44
C TYR A 192 -11.84 2.68 -37.12
N LYS A 193 -12.23 3.92 -36.79
CA LYS A 193 -12.86 4.22 -35.50
C LYS A 193 -14.12 3.38 -35.24
N ASP A 194 -14.95 3.18 -36.26
CA ASP A 194 -16.19 2.40 -36.15
C ASP A 194 -15.90 0.90 -36.02
N ASP A 195 -14.92 0.38 -36.74
CA ASP A 195 -14.49 -1.01 -36.65
C ASP A 195 -13.91 -1.33 -35.27
N VAL A 196 -13.11 -0.43 -34.72
CA VAL A 196 -12.59 -0.54 -33.34
C VAL A 196 -13.72 -0.49 -32.31
N ALA A 197 -14.74 0.36 -32.51
CA ALA A 197 -15.90 0.42 -31.63
C ALA A 197 -16.74 -0.87 -31.69
N ASN A 198 -16.90 -1.46 -32.88
CA ASN A 198 -17.60 -2.73 -33.06
C ASN A 198 -16.82 -3.90 -32.44
N LEU A 199 -15.50 -3.94 -32.66
CA LEU A 199 -14.62 -4.93 -32.03
C LEU A 199 -14.67 -4.82 -30.50
N ARG A 200 -14.67 -3.61 -29.94
CA ARG A 200 -14.81 -3.41 -28.49
C ARG A 200 -16.12 -4.03 -27.95
N LYS A 201 -17.26 -3.78 -28.61
CA LYS A 201 -18.54 -4.38 -28.21
C LYS A 201 -18.48 -5.92 -28.26
N PHE A 202 -17.85 -6.48 -29.30
CA PHE A 202 -17.65 -7.92 -29.39
C PHE A 202 -16.80 -8.46 -28.24
N LEU A 203 -15.69 -7.80 -27.90
CA LEU A 203 -14.82 -8.17 -26.79
C LEU A 203 -15.54 -8.07 -25.43
N ASP A 204 -16.37 -7.05 -25.25
CA ASP A 204 -17.18 -6.86 -24.03
C ASP A 204 -18.17 -8.04 -23.84
N LEU A 205 -18.80 -8.53 -24.92
CA LEU A 205 -19.65 -9.73 -24.88
C LEU A 205 -18.89 -11.01 -24.50
N GLN A 206 -17.59 -11.07 -24.80
CA GLN A 206 -16.71 -12.17 -24.43
C GLN A 206 -16.03 -11.98 -23.06
N ASN A 207 -16.39 -10.92 -22.32
CA ASN A 207 -15.75 -10.52 -21.05
C ASN A 207 -14.23 -10.26 -21.18
N ILE A 208 -13.76 -9.87 -22.37
CA ILE A 208 -12.36 -9.54 -22.61
C ILE A 208 -12.15 -8.04 -22.38
N LYS A 209 -11.33 -7.70 -21.38
CA LYS A 209 -11.03 -6.30 -21.05
C LYS A 209 -10.33 -5.60 -22.21
N SER A 210 -10.88 -4.45 -22.61
CA SER A 210 -10.29 -3.59 -23.62
C SER A 210 -10.44 -2.10 -23.29
N THR A 211 -9.49 -1.28 -23.74
CA THR A 211 -9.44 0.16 -23.48
C THR A 211 -9.06 0.92 -24.74
N VAL A 212 -9.88 1.89 -25.14
CA VAL A 212 -9.58 2.79 -26.27
C VAL A 212 -8.48 3.77 -25.84
N LEU A 213 -7.46 3.93 -26.67
CA LEU A 213 -6.34 4.84 -26.41
C LEU A 213 -6.68 6.24 -26.92
N GLY A 214 -6.46 7.26 -26.10
CA GLY A 214 -6.72 8.67 -26.41
C GLY A 214 -5.65 9.29 -27.32
N VAL A 215 -5.49 8.77 -28.54
CA VAL A 215 -4.54 9.26 -29.54
C VAL A 215 -5.26 9.84 -30.75
N ARG A 216 -4.70 10.91 -31.35
CA ARG A 216 -5.27 11.60 -32.53
C ARG A 216 -5.18 10.79 -33.83
N TYR A 217 -4.18 9.90 -33.89
CA TYR A 217 -3.87 9.04 -35.02
C TYR A 217 -3.59 7.63 -34.52
N ALA A 218 -3.94 6.63 -35.32
CA ALA A 218 -3.56 5.23 -35.11
C ALA A 218 -2.16 4.98 -35.67
N PHE A 219 -1.16 5.00 -34.80
CA PHE A 219 0.23 4.69 -35.15
C PHE A 219 0.41 3.18 -35.43
N HIS A 220 1.49 2.82 -36.14
CA HIS A 220 1.83 1.44 -36.47
C HIS A 220 0.71 0.71 -37.23
N SER A 221 0.02 1.45 -38.09
CA SER A 221 -1.18 1.04 -38.82
C SER A 221 -1.14 1.54 -40.27
N PRO A 222 -2.03 1.04 -41.15
CA PRO A 222 -2.19 1.56 -42.51
C PRO A 222 -2.42 3.07 -42.59
N GLN A 223 -2.94 3.71 -41.53
CA GLN A 223 -3.08 5.17 -41.50
C GLN A 223 -1.74 5.90 -41.70
N MET A 224 -0.61 5.25 -41.42
CA MET A 224 0.73 5.81 -41.64
C MET A 224 1.23 5.68 -43.09
N ASP A 225 0.58 4.92 -43.97
CA ASP A 225 1.03 4.70 -45.35
C ASP A 225 1.26 6.00 -46.16
N PRO A 226 0.40 7.03 -46.08
CA PRO A 226 0.63 8.31 -46.75
C PRO A 226 1.88 9.07 -46.27
N VAL A 227 2.37 8.76 -45.08
CA VAL A 227 3.53 9.43 -44.45
C VAL A 227 4.85 8.88 -45.00
N LEU A 228 4.89 7.58 -45.34
CA LEU A 228 6.14 6.83 -45.55
C LEU A 228 6.96 7.36 -46.72
N GLY A 229 6.32 7.77 -47.81
CA GLY A 229 7.00 8.27 -49.01
C GLY A 229 7.78 9.56 -48.73
N LYS A 230 7.09 10.56 -48.15
CA LYS A 230 7.69 11.85 -47.76
C LYS A 230 8.75 11.65 -46.69
N TYR A 231 8.47 10.83 -45.67
CA TYR A 231 9.41 10.61 -44.56
C TYR A 231 10.71 9.94 -45.05
N ARG A 232 10.62 8.94 -45.93
CA ARG A 232 11.78 8.29 -46.55
C ARG A 232 12.71 9.26 -47.28
N GLN A 233 12.17 10.27 -47.94
CA GLN A 233 12.99 11.27 -48.64
C GLN A 233 13.79 12.12 -47.66
N MET A 234 13.16 12.52 -46.54
CA MET A 234 13.77 13.41 -45.55
C MET A 234 14.82 12.72 -44.69
N ILE A 235 14.62 11.45 -44.32
CA ILE A 235 15.59 10.71 -43.50
C ILE A 235 16.96 10.60 -44.18
N LYS A 236 17.05 10.68 -45.51
CA LYS A 236 18.32 10.63 -46.25
C LYS A 236 19.29 11.76 -45.87
N ALA A 237 18.79 12.86 -45.31
CA ALA A 237 19.61 13.96 -44.83
C ALA A 237 20.30 13.66 -43.48
N VAL A 238 19.89 12.59 -42.79
CA VAL A 238 20.36 12.23 -41.46
C VAL A 238 21.45 11.17 -41.52
N ARG A 239 22.46 11.33 -40.67
CA ARG A 239 23.56 10.38 -40.53
C ARG A 239 23.29 9.40 -39.40
N PHE A 240 23.27 8.10 -39.71
CA PHE A 240 23.20 7.02 -38.73
C PHE A 240 24.59 6.50 -38.39
N THR A 241 25.03 6.70 -37.16
CA THR A 241 26.32 6.23 -36.65
C THR A 241 26.23 4.82 -36.08
N LYS A 242 27.39 4.21 -35.82
CA LYS A 242 27.45 2.87 -35.23
C LYS A 242 27.05 2.93 -33.76
N ALA A 243 26.26 1.95 -33.33
CA ALA A 243 25.87 1.76 -31.94
C ALA A 243 27.13 1.60 -31.05
N THR A 244 27.10 2.21 -29.87
CA THR A 244 28.14 2.08 -28.84
C THR A 244 27.74 1.09 -27.75
N ILE A 245 26.43 0.88 -27.56
CA ILE A 245 25.82 -0.15 -26.71
C ILE A 245 24.76 -0.91 -27.50
N PRO A 246 24.40 -2.14 -27.09
CA PRO A 246 23.28 -2.87 -27.68
C PRO A 246 21.98 -2.03 -27.70
N PHE A 247 21.32 -2.01 -28.86
CA PHE A 247 20.02 -1.39 -29.06
C PHE A 247 19.01 -2.46 -29.50
N ALA A 248 17.95 -2.66 -28.72
CA ALA A 248 16.89 -3.60 -29.08
C ALA A 248 15.82 -2.93 -29.94
N SER A 249 15.68 -3.42 -31.18
CA SER A 249 14.64 -3.01 -32.11
C SER A 249 13.31 -3.63 -31.72
N ALA A 250 12.35 -2.79 -31.35
CA ALA A 250 11.01 -3.26 -31.04
C ALA A 250 10.28 -3.80 -32.27
N TYR A 251 10.46 -3.23 -33.47
CA TYR A 251 9.72 -3.70 -34.65
C TYR A 251 10.36 -4.94 -35.31
N GLN A 252 11.71 -5.01 -35.37
CA GLN A 252 12.41 -6.16 -35.95
C GLN A 252 12.41 -7.36 -35.00
N SER A 253 12.27 -7.11 -33.69
CA SER A 253 12.56 -8.12 -32.66
C SER A 253 13.98 -8.64 -32.83
N ASP A 254 14.94 -7.72 -32.90
CA ASP A 254 16.37 -8.02 -33.03
C ASP A 254 17.22 -6.99 -32.26
N ILE A 255 18.51 -7.23 -32.15
CA ILE A 255 19.47 -6.37 -31.45
C ILE A 255 20.51 -5.85 -32.44
N ILE A 256 20.64 -4.53 -32.50
CA ILE A 256 21.74 -3.88 -33.16
C ILE A 256 22.90 -3.86 -32.17
N MET A 257 23.92 -4.68 -32.45
CA MET A 257 25.10 -4.80 -31.59
C MET A 257 26.06 -3.62 -31.77
N PRO A 258 26.91 -3.31 -30.78
CA PRO A 258 27.95 -2.31 -30.92
C PRO A 258 28.77 -2.49 -32.21
N GLY A 259 29.09 -1.38 -32.87
CA GLY A 259 29.80 -1.37 -34.16
C GLY A 259 28.92 -1.54 -35.40
N HIS A 260 27.62 -1.81 -35.25
CA HIS A 260 26.63 -1.86 -36.33
C HIS A 260 25.73 -0.62 -36.31
N SER A 261 25.06 -0.32 -37.44
CA SER A 261 24.17 0.85 -37.58
C SER A 261 22.86 0.43 -38.24
N ILE A 262 21.88 1.32 -38.27
CA ILE A 262 20.60 1.15 -38.97
C ILE A 262 20.61 1.90 -40.31
N SER A 263 19.72 1.49 -41.21
CA SER A 263 19.48 2.21 -42.47
C SER A 263 18.36 3.24 -42.31
N PRO A 264 18.27 4.26 -43.19
CA PRO A 264 17.11 5.15 -43.26
C PRO A 264 15.76 4.41 -43.34
N GLU A 265 15.72 3.28 -44.04
CA GLU A 265 14.50 2.48 -44.21
C GLU A 265 14.03 1.90 -42.87
N TYR A 266 14.92 1.71 -41.91
CA TYR A 266 14.57 1.28 -40.55
C TYR A 266 13.48 2.16 -39.93
N LEU A 267 13.65 3.49 -39.93
CA LEU A 267 12.70 4.42 -39.30
C LEU A 267 11.39 4.54 -40.08
N VAL A 268 11.44 4.33 -41.40
CA VAL A 268 10.23 4.24 -42.22
C VAL A 268 9.42 3.01 -41.83
N GLN A 269 10.08 1.86 -41.71
CA GLN A 269 9.42 0.63 -41.26
C GLN A 269 8.96 0.75 -39.81
N GLN A 270 9.77 1.32 -38.92
CA GLN A 270 9.40 1.56 -37.52
C GLN A 270 8.15 2.42 -37.38
N THR A 271 7.93 3.38 -38.28
CA THR A 271 6.72 4.23 -38.28
C THR A 271 5.45 3.44 -38.64
N ARG A 272 5.57 2.38 -39.43
CA ARG A 272 4.44 1.64 -40.01
C ARG A 272 4.19 0.27 -39.38
N GLN A 273 5.25 -0.45 -39.05
CA GLN A 273 5.20 -1.85 -38.62
C GLN A 273 4.83 -1.96 -37.14
N PRO A 274 4.28 -3.10 -36.69
CA PRO A 274 3.89 -3.28 -35.30
C PRO A 274 5.07 -3.18 -34.34
N VAL A 275 4.86 -2.56 -33.17
CA VAL A 275 5.83 -2.53 -32.07
C VAL A 275 5.80 -3.87 -31.34
N LYS A 276 6.80 -4.72 -31.58
CA LYS A 276 6.92 -6.04 -30.94
C LYS A 276 7.80 -5.96 -29.69
N PHE A 277 7.34 -5.20 -28.69
CA PHE A 277 8.10 -4.92 -27.46
C PHE A 277 8.37 -6.20 -26.65
N GLN A 278 7.35 -7.05 -26.42
CA GLN A 278 7.56 -8.31 -25.70
C GLN A 278 8.55 -9.24 -26.42
N PRO A 279 8.45 -9.47 -27.74
CA PRO A 279 9.47 -10.23 -28.45
C PRO A 279 10.88 -9.62 -28.38
N ALA A 280 11.02 -8.29 -28.49
CA ALA A 280 12.32 -7.63 -28.36
C ALA A 280 12.97 -7.85 -26.98
N LEU A 281 12.18 -7.83 -25.90
CA LEU A 281 12.65 -8.18 -24.55
C LEU A 281 13.12 -9.64 -24.47
N GLN A 282 12.43 -10.58 -25.13
CA GLN A 282 12.89 -11.97 -25.16
C GLN A 282 14.22 -12.10 -25.89
N VAL A 283 14.42 -11.36 -26.98
CA VAL A 283 15.70 -11.41 -27.72
C VAL A 283 16.85 -10.88 -26.88
N LEU A 284 16.64 -9.81 -26.09
CA LEU A 284 17.63 -9.35 -25.10
C LEU A 284 18.05 -10.48 -24.15
N LYS A 285 17.09 -11.24 -23.64
CA LYS A 285 17.33 -12.39 -22.75
C LYS A 285 18.04 -13.53 -23.47
N THR A 286 17.54 -13.95 -24.64
CA THR A 286 18.08 -15.09 -25.40
C THR A 286 19.49 -14.83 -25.93
N LYS A 287 19.81 -13.57 -26.30
CA LYS A 287 21.16 -13.17 -26.73
C LYS A 287 22.07 -12.75 -25.56
N ALA A 288 21.66 -13.02 -24.31
CA ALA A 288 22.43 -12.73 -23.10
C ALA A 288 22.93 -11.27 -22.99
N GLN A 289 22.12 -10.31 -23.46
CA GLN A 289 22.39 -8.88 -23.29
C GLN A 289 21.83 -8.32 -21.97
N ILE A 290 21.02 -9.12 -21.28
CA ILE A 290 20.47 -8.88 -19.95
C ILE A 290 20.54 -10.16 -19.13
N ASP A 291 20.53 -10.02 -17.82
CA ASP A 291 20.50 -11.10 -16.83
C ASP A 291 19.53 -10.79 -15.68
N ASP A 292 19.42 -11.69 -14.71
CA ASP A 292 18.53 -11.54 -13.54
C ASP A 292 18.97 -10.41 -12.57
N SER A 293 20.18 -9.87 -12.76
CA SER A 293 20.72 -8.76 -11.98
C SER A 293 20.46 -7.40 -12.64
N THR A 294 20.06 -7.38 -13.92
CA THR A 294 19.88 -6.17 -14.71
C THR A 294 18.79 -5.27 -14.12
N MET A 295 19.14 -4.00 -13.91
CA MET A 295 18.23 -2.97 -13.41
C MET A 295 17.58 -2.22 -14.57
N TRP A 296 16.26 -2.07 -14.52
CA TRP A 296 15.47 -1.44 -15.58
C TRP A 296 15.07 -0.03 -15.17
N LEU A 297 15.39 0.95 -16.02
CA LEU A 297 15.01 2.33 -15.85
C LEU A 297 14.05 2.74 -16.97
N ASP A 298 12.81 3.01 -16.61
CA ASP A 298 11.83 3.58 -17.53
C ASP A 298 11.92 5.10 -17.49
N LEU A 299 12.37 5.66 -18.60
CA LEU A 299 12.71 7.07 -18.79
C LEU A 299 11.59 7.82 -19.50
N GLY A 300 10.34 7.46 -19.23
CA GLY A 300 9.15 8.19 -19.69
C GLY A 300 8.65 9.23 -18.69
N PRO A 301 7.72 10.11 -19.10
CA PRO A 301 6.92 10.90 -18.17
C PRO A 301 6.29 10.02 -17.08
N ARG A 302 5.61 8.94 -17.47
CA ARG A 302 5.09 7.92 -16.54
C ARG A 302 5.68 6.55 -16.90
N PRO A 303 6.00 5.69 -15.92
CA PRO A 303 6.67 4.41 -16.16
C PRO A 303 5.70 3.35 -16.70
N LEU A 304 5.42 3.40 -18.01
CA LEU A 304 4.47 2.52 -18.69
C LEU A 304 5.08 1.13 -18.97
N CYS A 305 6.36 1.09 -19.33
CA CYS A 305 7.03 -0.10 -19.82
C CYS A 305 7.48 -1.04 -18.69
N LEU A 306 7.66 -0.56 -17.45
CA LEU A 306 8.08 -1.41 -16.33
C LEU A 306 7.16 -2.61 -16.12
N ASN A 307 5.84 -2.41 -16.16
CA ASN A 307 4.87 -3.49 -16.04
C ASN A 307 4.95 -4.48 -17.21
N MET A 308 5.19 -3.98 -18.42
CA MET A 308 5.36 -4.81 -19.62
C MET A 308 6.61 -5.70 -19.51
N ILE A 309 7.71 -5.14 -19.00
CA ILE A 309 8.96 -5.85 -18.75
C ILE A 309 8.77 -6.90 -17.66
N GLN A 310 8.14 -6.52 -16.55
CA GLN A 310 7.85 -7.43 -15.44
C GLN A 310 7.11 -8.68 -15.93
N GLN A 311 6.04 -8.50 -16.71
CA GLN A 311 5.23 -9.60 -17.24
C GLN A 311 5.97 -10.41 -18.30
N SER A 312 6.81 -9.78 -19.10
CA SER A 312 7.53 -10.46 -20.19
C SER A 312 8.73 -11.27 -19.69
N LEU A 313 9.47 -10.76 -18.70
CA LEU A 313 10.72 -11.36 -18.23
C LEU A 313 10.59 -12.07 -16.89
N ASN A 314 9.46 -11.90 -16.18
CA ASN A 314 9.18 -12.43 -14.85
C ASN A 314 10.21 -11.98 -13.79
N ILE A 315 10.58 -10.69 -13.83
CA ILE A 315 11.57 -10.09 -12.91
C ILE A 315 10.92 -9.48 -11.67
N PRO A 316 11.58 -9.49 -10.50
CA PRO A 316 11.01 -8.95 -9.27
C PRO A 316 10.94 -7.40 -9.29
N PRO A 317 10.00 -6.78 -8.55
CA PRO A 317 9.85 -5.32 -8.51
C PRO A 317 11.11 -4.55 -8.08
N SER A 318 12.00 -5.17 -7.30
CA SER A 318 13.27 -4.57 -6.87
C SER A 318 14.22 -4.26 -8.03
N ARG A 319 14.02 -4.86 -9.21
CA ARG A 319 14.80 -4.60 -10.44
C ARG A 319 14.20 -3.53 -11.35
N LEU A 320 13.01 -3.02 -11.02
CA LEU A 320 12.25 -2.07 -11.85
C LEU A 320 12.36 -0.62 -11.36
N ILE A 321 13.05 -0.38 -10.25
CA ILE A 321 13.18 0.95 -9.64
C ILE A 321 14.66 1.27 -9.47
N ALA A 322 15.06 2.42 -10.02
CA ALA A 322 16.41 2.93 -9.82
C ALA A 322 16.64 3.21 -8.34
N SER A 323 17.46 2.39 -7.69
CA SER A 323 17.78 2.58 -6.28
C SER A 323 19.21 2.21 -5.99
N TYR A 324 19.85 2.99 -5.12
CA TYR A 324 21.13 2.65 -4.52
C TYR A 324 21.11 1.25 -3.87
N LYS A 325 19.97 0.90 -3.25
CA LYS A 325 19.73 -0.45 -2.68
C LYS A 325 19.77 -1.57 -3.73
N GLY A 326 19.47 -1.27 -4.99
CA GLY A 326 19.54 -2.20 -6.12
C GLY A 326 20.96 -2.44 -6.66
N GLY A 327 21.98 -1.73 -6.13
CA GLY A 327 23.37 -1.86 -6.54
C GLY A 327 23.83 -0.85 -7.59
N MET A 328 23.03 0.17 -7.87
CA MET A 328 23.42 1.23 -8.82
C MET A 328 24.45 2.17 -8.19
N ASP A 329 25.56 2.40 -8.89
CA ASP A 329 26.64 3.29 -8.44
C ASP A 329 26.29 4.76 -8.75
N ILE A 330 25.53 5.37 -7.84
CA ILE A 330 25.15 6.78 -7.94
C ILE A 330 26.32 7.66 -7.52
N GLN A 331 26.76 8.53 -8.43
CA GLN A 331 27.74 9.57 -8.15
C GLN A 331 27.10 10.71 -7.35
N TRP A 332 26.97 10.50 -6.03
CA TRP A 332 26.35 11.44 -5.10
C TRP A 332 26.94 12.85 -5.12
N ARG A 333 28.24 12.99 -5.47
CA ARG A 333 28.86 14.31 -5.67
C ARG A 333 28.20 15.11 -6.79
N GLN A 334 27.82 14.46 -7.89
CA GLN A 334 27.13 15.12 -8.99
C GLN A 334 25.68 15.44 -8.61
N TYR A 335 25.00 14.49 -7.96
CA TYR A 335 23.64 14.70 -7.45
C TYR A 335 23.55 15.93 -6.53
N HIS A 336 24.50 16.07 -5.61
CA HIS A 336 24.55 17.16 -4.65
C HIS A 336 25.30 18.41 -5.15
N GLY A 337 25.88 18.40 -6.36
CA GLY A 337 26.79 19.42 -6.84
C GLY A 337 26.21 20.84 -6.77
N GLN A 338 24.93 21.00 -7.14
CA GLN A 338 24.24 22.30 -7.11
C GLN A 338 23.93 22.80 -5.68
N TYR A 339 24.00 21.94 -4.68
CA TYR A 339 23.73 22.27 -3.28
C TYR A 339 25.00 22.37 -2.45
N GLY A 340 26.20 22.25 -3.04
CA GLY A 340 27.45 22.10 -2.31
C GLY A 340 27.70 23.14 -1.21
N SER A 341 27.29 24.40 -1.43
CA SER A 341 27.39 25.49 -0.44
C SER A 341 26.44 25.36 0.76
N ASN A 342 25.39 24.55 0.63
CA ASN A 342 24.29 24.40 1.58
C ASN A 342 24.27 23.01 2.24
N LEU A 343 25.28 22.17 1.99
CA LEU A 343 25.41 20.87 2.63
C LEU A 343 26.21 21.03 3.92
N ASN A 344 25.61 20.57 5.03
CA ASN A 344 26.30 20.46 6.31
C ASN A 344 26.48 18.98 6.65
N LEU A 345 27.67 18.62 7.15
CA LEU A 345 27.90 17.29 7.70
C LEU A 345 27.06 17.13 8.97
N LEU A 346 26.15 16.16 8.98
CA LEU A 346 25.37 15.82 10.16
C LEU A 346 26.04 14.67 10.90
N GLU A 347 26.13 14.79 12.22
CA GLU A 347 26.44 13.64 13.08
C GLU A 347 25.20 12.74 13.17
N LEU A 348 25.26 11.64 12.44
CA LEU A 348 24.28 10.56 12.51
C LEU A 348 24.77 9.51 13.52
N PRO A 349 23.87 8.70 14.11
CA PRO A 349 24.25 7.54 14.90
C PRO A 349 25.30 6.71 14.14
N SER A 350 26.31 6.21 14.85
CA SER A 350 27.34 5.37 14.27
C SER A 350 26.76 4.09 13.66
N TYR A 351 27.55 3.43 12.81
CA TYR A 351 27.17 2.14 12.24
C TYR A 351 26.76 1.16 13.35
N ALA A 352 25.51 0.72 13.32
CA ALA A 352 24.99 -0.26 14.26
C ALA A 352 25.53 -1.64 13.87
N PHE A 353 26.71 -1.98 14.40
CA PHE A 353 27.32 -3.30 14.19
C PHE A 353 26.33 -4.40 14.59
N ASP A 354 26.30 -5.48 13.80
CA ASP A 354 25.67 -6.74 14.20
C ASP A 354 26.50 -7.30 15.36
N VAL A 355 26.14 -6.92 16.59
CA VAL A 355 26.80 -7.29 17.85
C VAL A 355 26.51 -8.74 18.23
N LYS A 356 26.70 -9.65 17.28
CA LYS A 356 26.75 -11.08 17.54
C LYS A 356 27.86 -11.37 18.53
N ASN A 357 27.53 -12.19 19.52
CA ASN A 357 28.49 -12.62 20.50
C ASN A 357 29.46 -13.63 19.85
N TYR A 358 30.65 -13.16 19.48
CA TYR A 358 31.77 -14.00 19.07
C TYR A 358 32.72 -14.30 20.23
N TRP A 359 32.42 -13.82 21.45
CA TRP A 359 33.19 -14.16 22.63
C TRP A 359 32.96 -15.62 23.00
N ILE A 360 34.04 -16.31 23.35
CA ILE A 360 33.94 -17.57 24.08
C ILE A 360 33.47 -17.19 25.49
N GLN A 361 32.19 -17.44 25.78
CA GLN A 361 31.59 -17.12 27.07
C GLN A 361 32.31 -17.92 28.16
N TYR A 362 32.94 -17.22 29.09
CA TYR A 362 33.65 -17.86 30.20
C TYR A 362 32.65 -18.40 31.23
N GLU A 363 32.52 -19.72 31.33
CA GLU A 363 31.70 -20.41 32.33
C GLU A 363 32.51 -20.76 33.58
N GLY A 364 33.10 -19.74 34.21
CA GLY A 364 33.86 -19.92 35.45
C GLY A 364 33.79 -18.69 36.34
N ASN A 365 33.98 -18.90 37.64
CA ASN A 365 34.11 -17.83 38.63
C ASN A 365 35.57 -17.69 39.14
N TRP A 366 36.50 -18.48 38.62
CA TRP A 366 37.88 -18.59 39.11
C TRP A 366 38.62 -17.24 39.13
N SER A 367 38.40 -16.38 38.13
CA SER A 367 39.03 -15.06 38.06
C SER A 367 38.39 -14.04 39.01
N LEU A 368 37.17 -14.32 39.49
CA LEU A 368 36.39 -13.46 40.39
C LEU A 368 36.49 -13.86 41.87
N THR A 369 36.86 -15.11 42.19
CA THR A 369 36.85 -15.67 43.56
C THR A 369 38.24 -15.92 44.16
N LYS A 370 39.31 -15.45 43.52
CA LYS A 370 40.68 -15.65 44.02
C LYS A 370 40.87 -14.98 45.39
N GLY A 371 40.76 -15.77 46.46
CA GLY A 371 41.08 -15.38 47.84
C GLY A 371 39.97 -14.69 48.64
N ARG A 372 38.68 -14.87 48.31
CA ARG A 372 37.59 -14.33 49.16
C ARG A 372 36.52 -15.38 49.48
N ASP A 373 36.48 -15.80 50.75
CA ASP A 373 35.29 -16.37 51.35
C ASP A 373 34.19 -15.31 51.32
N THR A 374 33.09 -15.59 50.63
CA THR A 374 31.95 -14.68 50.57
C THR A 374 30.68 -15.41 50.99
N THR A 375 30.32 -15.13 52.24
CA THR A 375 28.95 -15.10 52.74
C THR A 375 28.03 -14.40 51.76
N GLN A 376 26.87 -15.03 51.55
CA GLN A 376 25.80 -14.67 50.63
C GLN A 376 25.40 -13.20 50.70
N THR A 377 25.09 -12.61 49.54
CA THR A 377 24.25 -11.42 49.44
C THR A 377 23.20 -11.65 48.37
N GLN A 378 21.93 -11.54 48.78
CA GLN A 378 20.72 -11.87 48.05
C GLN A 378 20.42 -10.88 46.92
N THR A 379 19.95 -11.40 45.79
CA THR A 379 19.38 -10.68 44.65
C THR A 379 17.89 -10.41 44.90
N PRO A 380 17.29 -9.30 44.42
CA PRO A 380 15.86 -9.03 44.58
C PRO A 380 15.03 -10.07 43.80
N THR A 381 13.99 -10.57 44.45
CA THR A 381 13.09 -11.63 44.01
C THR A 381 11.93 -11.11 43.16
N SER A 382 11.76 -11.64 41.94
CA SER A 382 10.46 -11.98 41.33
C SER A 382 10.66 -12.70 39.98
N ASP A 383 11.12 -13.95 40.04
CA ASP A 383 11.45 -14.79 38.87
C ASP A 383 10.26 -15.63 38.32
N SER A 384 9.00 -15.39 38.70
CA SER A 384 7.99 -16.46 38.61
C SER A 384 6.92 -16.39 37.50
N PHE A 385 6.68 -15.26 36.82
CA PHE A 385 5.61 -15.18 35.81
C PHE A 385 6.07 -14.52 34.51
N LYS A 386 6.31 -15.36 33.49
CA LYS A 386 6.66 -14.94 32.12
C LYS A 386 6.05 -15.89 31.11
N THR A 387 5.35 -15.34 30.13
CA THR A 387 4.83 -16.07 28.96
C THR A 387 5.33 -15.39 27.68
N THR A 388 5.08 -16.00 26.53
CA THR A 388 5.38 -15.43 25.22
C THR A 388 4.63 -14.11 24.98
N THR A 389 3.39 -14.01 25.48
CA THR A 389 2.48 -12.88 25.26
C THR A 389 2.43 -11.87 26.42
N LEU A 390 2.98 -12.21 27.59
CA LEU A 390 3.16 -11.34 28.76
C LEU A 390 4.59 -11.50 29.28
N GLN A 391 5.47 -10.60 28.86
CA GLN A 391 6.92 -10.78 28.96
C GLN A 391 7.52 -10.16 30.21
N VAL A 392 7.02 -8.99 30.60
CA VAL A 392 7.49 -8.18 31.73
C VAL A 392 6.29 -7.68 32.52
N ILE A 393 6.41 -7.71 33.85
CA ILE A 393 5.48 -7.00 34.75
C ILE A 393 6.14 -5.67 35.08
N GLU A 394 5.53 -4.56 34.64
CA GLU A 394 6.08 -3.21 34.83
C GLU A 394 5.70 -2.63 36.19
N SER A 395 4.46 -2.87 36.62
CA SER A 395 3.99 -2.43 37.92
C SER A 395 2.85 -3.29 38.45
N GLU A 396 2.82 -3.39 39.78
CA GLU A 396 1.73 -3.96 40.55
C GLU A 396 1.32 -2.91 41.59
N ASN A 397 0.22 -2.22 41.33
CA ASN A 397 -0.27 -1.14 42.18
C ASN A 397 -1.61 -1.53 42.79
N ARG A 398 -1.81 -1.16 44.06
CA ARG A 398 -3.10 -1.24 44.73
C ARG A 398 -3.47 0.13 45.26
N GLU A 399 -4.46 0.75 44.64
CA GLU A 399 -5.01 2.03 45.05
C GLU A 399 -6.40 1.82 45.65
N GLY A 400 -6.49 1.91 46.98
CA GLY A 400 -7.72 1.63 47.70
C GLY A 400 -8.24 0.20 47.47
N ARG A 401 -9.45 0.11 46.92
CA ARG A 401 -10.13 -1.16 46.60
C ARG A 401 -9.85 -1.67 45.18
N GLN A 402 -9.01 -0.98 44.42
CA GLN A 402 -8.63 -1.35 43.06
C GLN A 402 -7.20 -1.89 43.03
N ALA A 403 -7.01 -3.04 42.39
CA ALA A 403 -5.70 -3.58 42.05
C ALA A 403 -5.48 -3.46 40.54
N THR A 404 -4.31 -2.95 40.15
CA THR A 404 -3.90 -2.79 38.75
C THR A 404 -2.53 -3.40 38.54
N VAL A 405 -2.43 -4.26 37.54
CA VAL A 405 -1.17 -4.85 37.08
C VAL A 405 -0.94 -4.44 35.64
N ILE A 406 0.24 -3.90 35.36
CA ILE A 406 0.65 -3.50 34.01
C ILE A 406 1.72 -4.48 33.53
N PHE A 407 1.43 -5.14 32.41
CA PHE A 407 2.39 -5.96 31.69
C PHE A 407 2.84 -5.25 30.43
N SER A 408 4.07 -5.52 30.00
CA SER A 408 4.53 -5.13 28.67
C SER A 408 5.06 -6.31 27.89
N SER A 409 4.82 -6.25 26.58
CA SER A 409 5.21 -7.25 25.62
C SER A 409 5.75 -6.60 24.37
N ASN A 410 6.95 -7.01 23.96
CA ASN A 410 7.54 -6.59 22.71
C ASN A 410 7.16 -7.58 21.61
N LEU A 411 6.50 -7.09 20.55
CA LEU A 411 6.14 -7.90 19.37
C LEU A 411 7.35 -8.43 18.61
N ALA A 412 8.56 -7.94 18.90
CA ALA A 412 9.81 -8.48 18.37
C ALA A 412 10.25 -9.81 19.00
N GLU A 413 9.67 -10.21 20.15
CA GLU A 413 9.95 -11.51 20.77
C GLU A 413 9.69 -12.64 19.76
N LYS A 414 10.61 -13.60 19.69
CA LYS A 414 10.69 -14.60 18.62
C LYS A 414 9.36 -15.33 18.38
N HIS A 415 8.74 -15.86 19.43
CA HIS A 415 7.54 -16.68 19.32
C HIS A 415 6.29 -15.84 19.10
N LEU A 416 6.18 -14.69 19.76
CA LEU A 416 5.09 -13.72 19.57
C LEU A 416 5.11 -13.14 18.15
N ARG A 417 6.30 -12.78 17.65
CA ARG A 417 6.50 -12.31 16.28
C ARG A 417 6.05 -13.34 15.25
N ILE A 418 6.39 -14.62 15.46
CA ILE A 418 5.93 -15.71 14.58
C ILE A 418 4.41 -15.87 14.65
N ALA A 419 3.81 -15.74 15.85
CA ALA A 419 2.37 -15.82 16.03
C ALA A 419 1.63 -14.68 15.31
N VAL A 420 2.12 -13.45 15.40
CA VAL A 420 1.50 -12.30 14.73
C VAL A 420 1.72 -12.35 13.21
N ARG A 421 2.94 -12.67 12.75
CA ARG A 421 3.25 -12.82 11.32
C ARG A 421 2.52 -13.97 10.65
N GLY A 422 2.13 -14.96 11.43
CA GLY A 422 1.41 -16.12 10.93
C GLY A 422 -0.03 -15.81 10.48
N HIS A 423 -0.48 -14.58 10.65
CA HIS A 423 -1.81 -14.09 10.27
C HIS A 423 -1.67 -12.79 9.45
N SER A 424 -1.62 -12.91 8.12
CA SER A 424 -1.52 -11.76 7.22
C SER A 424 -2.84 -11.52 6.50
N VAL A 425 -3.39 -10.31 6.62
CA VAL A 425 -4.66 -9.92 5.99
C VAL A 425 -4.34 -8.96 4.84
N ASN A 426 -4.67 -9.36 3.61
CA ASN A 426 -4.39 -8.59 2.40
C ASN A 426 -2.91 -8.11 2.30
N GLY A 427 -1.97 -8.94 2.74
CA GLY A 427 -0.52 -8.64 2.75
C GLY A 427 -0.04 -7.81 3.94
N THR A 428 -0.93 -7.32 4.80
CA THR A 428 -0.58 -6.57 6.02
C THR A 428 -0.51 -7.50 7.24
N LEU A 429 0.50 -7.30 8.10
CA LEU A 429 0.67 -8.08 9.33
C LEU A 429 -0.29 -7.59 10.42
N LEU A 430 -1.45 -8.23 10.52
CA LEU A 430 -2.49 -7.89 11.48
C LEU A 430 -2.37 -8.81 12.70
N CYS A 431 -2.23 -8.26 13.90
CA CYS A 431 -2.25 -9.05 15.12
C CYS A 431 -3.61 -9.75 15.29
N PRO A 432 -3.65 -11.10 15.31
CA PRO A 432 -4.91 -11.85 15.33
C PRO A 432 -5.58 -11.77 16.70
N SER A 433 -6.91 -11.83 16.71
CA SER A 433 -7.69 -11.74 17.95
C SER A 433 -7.39 -12.88 18.94
N SER A 434 -6.93 -14.03 18.44
CA SER A 434 -6.47 -15.15 19.25
C SER A 434 -5.25 -14.81 20.13
N VAL A 435 -4.37 -13.90 19.69
CA VAL A 435 -3.24 -13.40 20.51
C VAL A 435 -3.75 -12.54 21.66
N TYR A 436 -4.72 -11.65 21.42
CA TYR A 436 -5.34 -10.86 22.50
C TYR A 436 -6.11 -11.73 23.48
N GLY A 437 -6.75 -12.80 22.99
CA GLY A 437 -7.40 -13.80 23.85
C GLY A 437 -6.42 -14.43 24.84
N ASP A 438 -5.25 -14.85 24.38
CA ASP A 438 -4.21 -15.40 25.26
C ASP A 438 -3.65 -14.35 26.24
N MET A 439 -3.39 -13.12 25.79
CA MET A 439 -2.95 -12.01 26.66
C MET A 439 -3.96 -11.73 27.77
N ALA A 440 -5.25 -11.65 27.43
CA ALA A 440 -6.32 -11.37 28.37
C ALA A 440 -6.45 -12.49 29.41
N ILE A 441 -6.43 -13.75 28.97
CA ILE A 441 -6.50 -14.90 29.87
C ILE A 441 -5.26 -14.96 30.77
N GLY A 442 -4.06 -14.79 30.22
CA GLY A 442 -2.82 -14.82 30.98
C GLY A 442 -2.76 -13.73 32.05
N ALA A 443 -3.16 -12.50 31.71
CA ALA A 443 -3.12 -11.37 32.62
C ALA A 443 -4.16 -11.52 33.74
N ALA A 444 -5.37 -11.98 33.40
CA ALA A 444 -6.39 -12.29 34.38
C ALA A 444 -5.97 -13.46 35.29
N ALA A 445 -5.39 -14.53 34.74
CA ALA A 445 -4.89 -15.66 35.51
C ALA A 445 -3.83 -15.23 36.54
N TYR A 446 -2.94 -14.30 36.16
CA TYR A 446 -1.98 -13.70 37.09
C TYR A 446 -2.68 -12.98 38.23
N VAL A 447 -3.60 -12.05 37.93
CA VAL A 447 -4.35 -11.29 38.94
C VAL A 447 -5.17 -12.22 39.85
N PHE A 448 -5.82 -13.23 39.29
CA PHE A 448 -6.58 -14.21 40.06
C PHE A 448 -5.68 -15.07 40.95
N SER A 449 -4.48 -15.45 40.51
CA SER A 449 -3.53 -16.19 41.35
C SER A 449 -3.08 -15.42 42.59
N LYS A 450 -3.09 -14.09 42.55
CA LYS A 450 -2.77 -13.23 43.71
C LYS A 450 -3.94 -13.12 44.69
N THR A 451 -5.17 -13.14 44.17
CA THR A 451 -6.39 -13.03 45.00
C THR A 451 -6.86 -14.38 45.53
N HIS A 452 -6.53 -15.47 44.84
CA HIS A 452 -6.91 -16.85 45.17
C HIS A 452 -5.67 -17.77 45.14
N PRO A 453 -4.65 -17.56 45.99
CA PRO A 453 -3.36 -18.25 45.91
C PRO A 453 -3.43 -19.77 46.10
N ASN A 454 -4.52 -20.29 46.67
CA ASN A 454 -4.73 -21.71 46.93
C ASN A 454 -5.59 -22.41 45.86
N GLU A 455 -6.10 -21.68 44.87
CA GLU A 455 -6.95 -22.23 43.82
C GLU A 455 -6.23 -22.23 42.48
N LYS A 456 -6.14 -23.41 41.84
CA LYS A 456 -5.70 -23.48 40.45
C LYS A 456 -6.89 -23.18 39.53
N ILE A 457 -7.00 -21.93 39.13
CA ILE A 457 -8.04 -21.47 38.22
C ILE A 457 -7.57 -21.69 36.77
N PHE A 458 -8.31 -22.50 36.02
CA PHE A 458 -8.00 -22.86 34.63
C PHE A 458 -9.09 -22.48 33.62
N SER A 459 -10.29 -22.17 34.10
CA SER A 459 -11.46 -21.94 33.24
C SER A 459 -11.82 -20.46 33.25
N PHE A 460 -11.54 -19.80 32.14
CA PHE A 460 -11.79 -18.38 31.94
C PHE A 460 -12.83 -18.14 30.84
N ASP A 461 -13.66 -17.11 31.05
CA ASP A 461 -14.58 -16.54 30.07
C ASP A 461 -14.05 -15.17 29.64
N VAL A 462 -13.54 -15.08 28.41
CA VAL A 462 -13.17 -13.78 27.81
C VAL A 462 -14.44 -13.18 27.25
N TYR A 463 -15.00 -12.23 27.98
CA TYR A 463 -16.31 -11.63 27.74
C TYR A 463 -16.19 -10.22 27.16
N ASN A 464 -17.06 -9.92 26.20
CA ASN A 464 -17.11 -8.66 25.46
C ASN A 464 -15.74 -8.22 24.92
N MET A 465 -15.08 -9.11 24.19
CA MET A 465 -13.85 -8.79 23.48
C MET A 465 -14.21 -7.93 22.28
N GLU A 466 -13.79 -6.67 22.28
CA GLU A 466 -14.00 -5.72 21.19
C GLU A 466 -12.66 -5.27 20.62
N VAL A 467 -12.49 -5.41 19.31
CA VAL A 467 -11.32 -4.89 18.59
C VAL A 467 -11.66 -3.49 18.10
N ILE A 468 -11.28 -2.48 18.88
CA ILE A 468 -11.57 -1.07 18.62
C ILE A 468 -10.71 -0.55 17.48
N LYS A 469 -9.40 -0.79 17.56
CA LYS A 469 -8.43 -0.46 16.49
C LYS A 469 -7.46 -1.62 16.33
N PRO A 470 -7.34 -2.21 15.13
CA PRO A 470 -6.39 -3.30 14.92
C PRO A 470 -4.95 -2.86 15.18
N LEU A 471 -4.14 -3.74 15.78
CA LEU A 471 -2.69 -3.57 15.91
C LEU A 471 -2.00 -4.13 14.67
N LEU A 472 -1.25 -3.27 13.97
CA LEU A 472 -0.37 -3.69 12.89
C LEU A 472 1.03 -3.93 13.41
N ALA A 473 1.62 -5.07 13.06
CA ALA A 473 3.00 -5.36 13.42
C ALA A 473 3.99 -4.80 12.40
N ASN A 474 5.07 -4.21 12.89
CA ASN A 474 6.14 -3.69 12.04
C ASN A 474 6.87 -4.82 11.29
N ASP A 475 7.18 -4.57 10.02
CA ASP A 475 7.84 -5.56 9.16
C ASP A 475 9.37 -5.62 9.34
N ASP A 476 9.96 -4.62 9.98
CA ASP A 476 11.39 -4.36 10.00
C ASP A 476 12.18 -5.08 11.10
N GLY A 477 11.50 -5.76 12.05
CA GLY A 477 12.24 -6.41 13.15
C GLY A 477 12.50 -5.53 14.36
N LYS A 478 12.06 -4.27 14.31
CA LYS A 478 12.27 -3.36 15.43
C LYS A 478 11.33 -3.66 16.59
N ASP A 479 11.74 -3.15 17.74
CA ASP A 479 10.93 -3.14 18.96
C ASP A 479 9.60 -2.45 18.70
N GLN A 480 8.53 -3.15 19.06
CA GLN A 480 7.19 -2.60 19.07
C GLN A 480 6.53 -3.08 20.34
N TRP A 481 6.45 -2.17 21.31
CA TRP A 481 5.95 -2.47 22.64
C TRP A 481 4.44 -2.24 22.70
N ILE A 482 3.77 -3.19 23.34
CA ILE A 482 2.38 -3.06 23.75
C ILE A 482 2.27 -3.22 25.26
N GLN A 483 1.32 -2.50 25.82
CA GLN A 483 0.98 -2.52 27.23
C GLN A 483 -0.34 -3.26 27.42
N ILE A 484 -0.37 -4.15 28.39
CA ILE A 484 -1.57 -4.89 28.82
C ILE A 484 -1.86 -4.44 30.24
N THR A 485 -2.99 -3.75 30.43
CA THR A 485 -3.44 -3.28 31.74
C THR A 485 -4.55 -4.19 32.24
N ALA A 486 -4.33 -4.83 33.38
CA ALA A 486 -5.29 -5.68 34.06
C ALA A 486 -5.73 -5.01 35.36
N THR A 487 -7.03 -4.75 35.48
CA THR A 487 -7.60 -3.99 36.60
C THR A 487 -8.73 -4.79 37.23
N LYS A 488 -8.69 -4.94 38.55
CA LYS A 488 -9.70 -5.64 39.34
C LYS A 488 -10.14 -4.79 40.53
N GLN A 489 -11.43 -4.54 40.68
CA GLN A 489 -11.98 -4.05 41.95
C GLN A 489 -12.13 -5.22 42.93
N GLU A 490 -11.99 -4.94 44.22
CA GLU A 490 -12.07 -5.95 45.29
C GLU A 490 -13.37 -6.77 45.21
N ASP A 491 -14.50 -6.10 44.93
CA ASP A 491 -15.84 -6.71 44.86
C ASP A 491 -16.16 -7.33 43.47
N ASP A 492 -15.33 -7.09 42.44
CA ASP A 492 -15.59 -7.64 41.10
C ASP A 492 -15.18 -9.12 41.01
N GLU A 493 -16.03 -9.95 40.40
CA GLU A 493 -15.69 -11.34 40.02
C GLU A 493 -14.94 -11.42 38.68
N PHE A 494 -14.56 -10.28 38.10
CA PHE A 494 -13.91 -10.18 36.80
C PHE A 494 -12.67 -9.29 36.86
N VAL A 495 -11.82 -9.42 35.85
CA VAL A 495 -10.68 -8.55 35.60
C VAL A 495 -10.93 -7.82 34.30
N SER A 496 -10.92 -6.48 34.34
CA SER A 496 -10.97 -5.64 33.15
C SER A 496 -9.59 -5.62 32.48
N ILE A 497 -9.54 -5.89 31.19
CA ILE A 497 -8.31 -5.93 30.40
C ILE A 497 -8.39 -4.85 29.32
N SER A 498 -7.33 -4.04 29.21
CA SER A 498 -7.09 -3.14 28.10
C SER A 498 -5.74 -3.45 27.47
N ILE A 499 -5.67 -3.47 26.14
CA ILE A 499 -4.41 -3.66 25.40
C ILE A 499 -4.18 -2.43 24.54
N SER A 500 -3.05 -1.76 24.74
CA SER A 500 -2.71 -0.50 24.08
C SER A 500 -1.28 -0.51 23.53
N SER A 501 -1.03 0.29 22.49
CA SER A 501 0.32 0.61 22.04
C SER A 501 0.62 2.09 22.26
N HIS A 502 1.89 2.46 22.26
CA HIS A 502 2.28 3.88 22.32
C HIS A 502 2.20 4.49 20.92
N GLU A 503 1.28 5.44 20.75
CA GLU A 503 1.19 6.31 19.58
C GLU A 503 1.57 7.74 20.04
N SER A 504 2.86 8.09 20.01
CA SER A 504 3.43 9.35 20.52
C SER A 504 3.38 9.43 22.05
N GLU A 505 3.05 10.59 22.65
CA GLU A 505 2.86 10.74 24.10
C GLU A 505 1.53 10.15 24.60
N THR A 506 0.71 9.53 23.73
CA THR A 506 -0.61 8.99 24.06
C THR A 506 -0.70 7.48 23.86
N LEU A 507 -1.41 6.79 24.76
CA LEU A 507 -1.72 5.38 24.62
C LEU A 507 -2.89 5.20 23.65
N LEU A 508 -2.66 4.44 22.58
CA LEU A 508 -3.68 4.03 21.64
C LEU A 508 -4.28 2.70 22.10
N ASN A 509 -5.55 2.73 22.51
CA ASN A 509 -6.27 1.52 22.89
C ASN A 509 -6.66 0.70 21.65
N HIS A 510 -6.29 -0.59 21.65
CA HIS A 510 -6.63 -1.51 20.57
C HIS A 510 -7.82 -2.39 20.93
N ILE A 511 -7.86 -2.85 22.18
CA ILE A 511 -8.83 -3.83 22.67
C ILE A 511 -9.23 -3.50 24.10
N SER A 512 -10.52 -3.70 24.39
CA SER A 512 -11.02 -3.82 25.74
C SER A 512 -11.86 -5.08 25.88
N CYS A 513 -11.73 -5.77 27.01
CA CYS A 513 -12.56 -6.92 27.37
C CYS A 513 -12.59 -7.12 28.88
N VAL A 514 -13.43 -8.04 29.35
CA VAL A 514 -13.42 -8.49 30.75
C VAL A 514 -13.20 -9.99 30.80
N VAL A 515 -12.43 -10.46 31.76
CA VAL A 515 -12.16 -11.89 31.96
C VAL A 515 -12.74 -12.33 33.29
N LYS A 516 -13.63 -13.33 33.25
CA LYS A 516 -14.23 -13.96 34.43
C LYS A 516 -13.62 -15.33 34.64
N HIS A 517 -13.37 -15.71 35.88
CA HIS A 517 -13.12 -17.11 36.20
C HIS A 517 -14.45 -17.86 36.36
N GLY A 518 -14.44 -19.18 36.20
CA GLY A 518 -15.62 -20.01 36.44
C GLY A 518 -15.29 -21.49 36.55
N SER A 519 -16.33 -22.32 36.65
CA SER A 519 -16.21 -23.78 36.69
C SER A 519 -16.41 -24.36 35.29
N GLY A 520 -15.34 -24.93 34.72
CA GLY A 520 -15.43 -25.66 33.45
C GLY A 520 -16.41 -26.83 33.50
N VAL A 521 -16.52 -27.51 34.66
CA VAL A 521 -17.48 -28.60 34.88
C VAL A 521 -18.91 -28.08 34.75
N ASP A 522 -19.23 -26.96 35.40
CA ASP A 522 -20.58 -26.39 35.35
C ASP A 522 -20.94 -25.93 33.94
N TRP A 523 -19.97 -25.38 33.19
CA TRP A 523 -20.18 -25.01 31.79
C TRP A 523 -20.50 -26.23 30.93
N MET A 524 -19.71 -27.30 31.04
CA MET A 524 -19.96 -28.55 30.32
C MET A 524 -21.33 -29.15 30.68
N CYS A 525 -21.72 -29.16 31.96
CA CYS A 525 -23.05 -29.61 32.40
C CYS A 525 -24.17 -28.77 31.78
N LYS A 526 -23.99 -27.44 31.66
CA LYS A 526 -24.95 -26.55 31.00
C LYS A 526 -25.01 -26.81 29.50
N TRP A 527 -23.88 -27.06 28.85
CA TRP A 527 -23.81 -27.32 27.40
C TRP A 527 -24.31 -28.72 27.01
N ALA A 528 -24.23 -29.70 27.91
CA ALA A 528 -24.70 -31.07 27.69
C ALA A 528 -26.14 -31.13 27.17
N ARG A 529 -27.00 -30.20 27.60
CA ARG A 529 -28.40 -30.08 27.16
C ARG A 529 -28.54 -29.75 25.68
N ASN A 530 -27.55 -29.10 25.09
CA ASN A 530 -27.55 -28.68 23.69
C ASN A 530 -26.67 -29.56 22.80
N THR A 531 -25.83 -30.42 23.39
CA THR A 531 -24.88 -31.29 22.69
C THR A 531 -25.54 -32.12 21.60
N TYR A 532 -26.70 -32.73 21.87
CA TYR A 532 -27.37 -33.59 20.89
C TYR A 532 -27.89 -32.81 19.68
N PHE A 533 -28.39 -31.58 19.86
CA PHE A 533 -28.84 -30.73 18.76
C PHE A 533 -27.67 -30.36 17.85
N VAL A 534 -26.56 -29.91 18.44
CA VAL A 534 -25.38 -29.51 17.67
C VAL A 534 -24.75 -30.72 16.97
N LYS A 535 -24.70 -31.89 17.64
CA LYS A 535 -24.21 -33.13 17.05
C LYS A 535 -25.07 -33.56 15.85
N ALA A 536 -26.39 -33.48 15.96
CA ALA A 536 -27.29 -33.76 14.83
C ALA A 536 -27.06 -32.80 13.65
N ARG A 537 -26.74 -31.52 13.89
CA ARG A 537 -26.36 -30.59 12.82
C ARG A 537 -25.04 -30.98 12.14
N ILE A 538 -24.03 -31.38 12.92
CA ILE A 538 -22.75 -31.88 12.37
C ILE A 538 -22.98 -33.12 11.51
N GLU A 539 -23.74 -34.09 12.00
CA GLU A 539 -24.08 -35.32 11.28
C GLU A 539 -24.84 -35.00 9.98
N ASN A 540 -25.79 -34.07 10.02
CA ASN A 540 -26.52 -33.62 8.84
C ASN A 540 -25.61 -32.98 7.78
N LEU A 541 -24.61 -32.18 8.17
CA LEU A 541 -23.61 -31.65 7.23
C LEU A 541 -22.75 -32.77 6.61
N MET A 542 -22.37 -33.78 7.40
CA MET A 542 -21.57 -34.90 6.90
C MET A 542 -22.37 -35.77 5.92
N GLU A 543 -23.64 -36.06 6.22
CA GLU A 543 -24.55 -36.80 5.34
C GLU A 543 -24.92 -36.02 4.07
N GLY A 544 -24.96 -34.69 4.15
CA GLY A 544 -25.24 -33.77 3.05
C GLY A 544 -24.26 -33.88 1.87
N ILE A 545 -23.07 -34.47 2.06
CA ILE A 545 -22.13 -34.75 0.96
C ILE A 545 -22.76 -35.67 -0.08
N ALA A 546 -23.40 -36.76 0.35
CA ALA A 546 -24.03 -37.72 -0.56
C ALA A 546 -25.19 -37.08 -1.33
N GLN A 547 -25.86 -36.10 -0.71
CA GLN A 547 -26.99 -35.36 -1.26
C GLN A 547 -26.56 -34.11 -2.06
N ARG A 548 -25.24 -33.85 -2.17
CA ARG A 548 -24.66 -32.64 -2.80
C ARG A 548 -25.14 -31.31 -2.20
N SER A 549 -25.69 -31.32 -0.99
CA SER A 549 -26.07 -30.11 -0.24
C SER A 549 -24.94 -29.56 0.63
N THR A 550 -23.85 -30.32 0.79
CA THR A 550 -22.68 -29.91 1.57
C THR A 550 -21.40 -30.27 0.83
N GLN A 551 -20.43 -29.36 0.86
CA GLN A 551 -19.12 -29.53 0.25
C GLN A 551 -18.11 -30.00 1.30
N GLN A 552 -17.30 -31.00 0.94
CA GLN A 552 -16.18 -31.43 1.76
C GLN A 552 -14.88 -30.79 1.25
N ILE A 553 -14.22 -30.01 2.10
CA ILE A 553 -13.03 -29.25 1.75
C ILE A 553 -11.87 -29.72 2.65
N LEU A 554 -10.79 -30.18 2.04
CA LEU A 554 -9.59 -30.59 2.77
C LEU A 554 -8.68 -29.39 3.09
N ARG A 555 -7.88 -29.50 4.16
CA ARG A 555 -6.95 -28.46 4.63
C ARG A 555 -6.27 -27.63 3.52
N PRO A 556 -5.56 -28.22 2.54
CA PRO A 556 -4.83 -27.43 1.55
C PRO A 556 -5.74 -26.54 0.70
N ILE A 557 -6.95 -27.02 0.42
CA ILE A 557 -7.95 -26.29 -0.37
C ILE A 557 -8.61 -25.22 0.51
N ALA A 558 -8.98 -25.55 1.75
CA ALA A 558 -9.61 -24.61 2.68
C ALA A 558 -8.73 -23.36 2.89
N TYR A 559 -7.44 -23.55 3.19
CA TYR A 559 -6.52 -22.41 3.40
C TYR A 559 -6.09 -21.73 2.10
N LYS A 560 -6.18 -22.41 0.94
CA LYS A 560 -6.02 -21.75 -0.36
C LYS A 560 -7.20 -20.82 -0.66
N LEU A 561 -8.43 -21.26 -0.43
CA LEU A 561 -9.63 -20.41 -0.57
C LEU A 561 -9.60 -19.23 0.42
N PHE A 562 -9.11 -19.46 1.65
CA PHE A 562 -9.01 -18.40 2.64
C PHE A 562 -7.96 -17.33 2.29
N SER A 563 -6.94 -17.68 1.49
CA SER A 563 -5.81 -16.81 1.15
C SER A 563 -6.18 -15.58 0.30
N ASP A 564 -7.39 -15.56 -0.27
CA ASP A 564 -7.97 -14.38 -0.94
C ASP A 564 -8.22 -13.22 0.04
N LEU A 565 -8.24 -13.48 1.35
CA LEU A 565 -8.33 -12.47 2.40
C LEU A 565 -7.20 -12.63 3.43
N VAL A 566 -7.07 -13.82 4.02
CA VAL A 566 -6.15 -14.09 5.12
C VAL A 566 -5.19 -15.22 4.75
N THR A 567 -3.89 -14.90 4.72
CA THR A 567 -2.83 -15.90 4.58
C THR A 567 -2.41 -16.38 5.96
N TYR A 568 -2.74 -17.64 6.26
CA TYR A 568 -2.38 -18.31 7.51
C TYR A 568 -1.09 -19.11 7.36
N HIS A 569 -0.14 -18.90 8.27
CA HIS A 569 1.02 -19.77 8.43
C HIS A 569 0.59 -21.18 8.88
N LYS A 570 1.39 -22.20 8.53
CA LYS A 570 1.10 -23.63 8.81
C LYS A 570 0.61 -23.91 10.23
N ARG A 571 1.16 -23.24 11.24
CA ARG A 571 0.77 -23.39 12.67
C ARG A 571 -0.70 -23.06 12.95
N TYR A 572 -1.28 -22.10 12.23
CA TYR A 572 -2.69 -21.76 12.32
C TYR A 572 -3.57 -22.69 11.50
N GLN A 573 -3.01 -23.58 10.67
CA GLN A 573 -3.80 -24.39 9.74
C GLN A 573 -4.44 -25.63 10.40
N GLY A 574 -5.22 -25.43 11.46
CA GLY A 574 -5.83 -26.50 12.25
C GLY A 574 -6.98 -27.24 11.55
N MET A 575 -7.73 -26.58 10.66
CA MET A 575 -8.84 -27.22 9.92
C MET A 575 -8.28 -28.34 9.03
N LYS A 576 -8.53 -29.59 9.42
CA LYS A 576 -8.11 -30.77 8.66
C LYS A 576 -9.07 -31.04 7.51
N ARG A 577 -10.36 -30.94 7.80
CA ARG A 577 -11.48 -31.16 6.88
C ARG A 577 -12.64 -30.29 7.31
N VAL A 578 -13.27 -29.61 6.36
CA VAL A 578 -14.42 -28.74 6.55
C VAL A 578 -15.60 -29.32 5.77
N TYR A 579 -16.77 -29.32 6.40
CA TYR A 579 -18.07 -29.66 5.82
C TYR A 579 -18.88 -28.38 5.77
N LEU A 580 -19.05 -27.82 4.56
CA LEU A 580 -19.60 -26.48 4.35
C LEU A 580 -20.92 -26.54 3.58
N ASN A 581 -21.98 -25.99 4.15
CA ASN A 581 -23.20 -25.62 3.45
C ASN A 581 -23.23 -24.10 3.29
N SER A 582 -22.87 -23.63 2.09
CA SER A 582 -22.76 -22.20 1.79
C SER A 582 -24.09 -21.46 1.86
N ASP A 583 -25.19 -22.10 1.47
CA ASP A 583 -26.53 -21.48 1.43
C ASP A 583 -27.05 -21.15 2.84
N LEU A 584 -26.69 -21.97 3.82
CA LEU A 584 -27.11 -21.80 5.21
C LEU A 584 -26.09 -21.05 6.08
N TYR A 585 -24.95 -20.64 5.51
CA TYR A 585 -23.77 -20.16 6.21
C TYR A 585 -23.41 -21.05 7.41
N GLU A 586 -23.41 -22.36 7.19
CA GLU A 586 -23.28 -23.38 8.22
C GLU A 586 -22.13 -24.31 7.89
N ALA A 587 -21.25 -24.56 8.86
CA ALA A 587 -20.18 -25.53 8.67
C ALA A 587 -19.73 -26.22 9.96
N ALA A 588 -19.10 -27.37 9.76
CA ALA A 588 -18.38 -28.10 10.78
C ALA A 588 -16.98 -28.43 10.29
N ALA A 589 -15.98 -28.49 11.18
CA ALA A 589 -14.65 -28.95 10.80
C ALA A 589 -14.08 -29.95 11.79
N GLU A 590 -13.33 -30.91 11.25
CA GLU A 590 -12.37 -31.70 12.01
C GLU A 590 -11.09 -30.86 12.20
N ILE A 591 -10.68 -30.68 13.44
CA ILE A 591 -9.51 -29.89 13.82
C ILE A 591 -8.38 -30.83 14.26
N GLU A 592 -7.20 -30.60 13.68
CA GLU A 592 -5.95 -31.25 14.04
C GLU A 592 -4.86 -30.18 14.02
N PHE A 593 -4.40 -29.76 15.19
CA PHE A 593 -3.46 -28.66 15.30
C PHE A 593 -2.14 -28.95 14.57
N GLN A 594 -1.53 -27.89 14.06
CA GLN A 594 -0.22 -27.93 13.38
C GLN A 594 0.87 -27.22 14.19
N SER A 595 0.51 -26.62 15.32
CA SER A 595 1.42 -26.05 16.29
C SER A 595 1.94 -27.12 17.26
N ALA A 596 3.11 -26.88 17.84
CA ALA A 596 3.73 -27.70 18.87
C ALA A 596 3.90 -26.92 20.17
N TYR A 597 4.09 -27.62 21.29
CA TYR A 597 4.41 -27.01 22.58
C TYR A 597 5.71 -26.18 22.55
N SER A 598 6.61 -26.45 21.61
CA SER A 598 7.84 -25.68 21.39
C SER A 598 7.62 -24.36 20.64
N ASP A 599 6.41 -24.04 20.20
CA ASP A 599 6.10 -22.82 19.45
C ASP A 599 5.90 -21.58 20.33
N GLY A 600 6.02 -21.72 21.64
CA GLY A 600 5.98 -20.63 22.63
C GLY A 600 5.32 -21.06 23.93
N THR A 601 5.52 -20.29 24.99
CA THR A 601 4.90 -20.52 26.30
C THR A 601 3.68 -19.62 26.41
N PHE A 602 2.51 -20.12 26.02
CA PHE A 602 1.24 -19.40 26.07
C PHE A 602 0.36 -19.94 27.22
N HIS A 603 -0.60 -19.15 27.69
CA HIS A 603 -1.62 -19.66 28.62
C HIS A 603 -2.62 -20.55 27.88
N VAL A 604 -3.11 -20.06 26.74
CA VAL A 604 -3.81 -20.83 25.72
C VAL A 604 -3.21 -20.46 24.37
N SER A 605 -2.61 -21.43 23.68
CA SER A 605 -1.93 -21.16 22.41
C SER A 605 -2.83 -20.40 21.42
N PRO A 606 -2.41 -19.23 20.90
CA PRO A 606 -3.16 -18.47 19.90
C PRO A 606 -3.48 -19.30 18.66
N TYR A 607 -2.55 -20.17 18.25
CA TYR A 607 -2.74 -21.10 17.13
C TYR A 607 -3.93 -22.04 17.36
N CYS A 608 -4.14 -22.49 18.60
CA CYS A 608 -5.24 -23.37 18.99
C CYS A 608 -6.55 -22.60 19.06
N ILE A 609 -6.57 -21.41 19.68
CA ILE A 609 -7.77 -20.55 19.75
C ILE A 609 -8.27 -20.26 18.33
N ASP A 610 -7.39 -19.80 17.44
CA ASP A 610 -7.78 -19.46 16.08
C ASP A 610 -8.33 -20.67 15.32
N SER A 611 -7.63 -21.80 15.39
CA SER A 611 -7.99 -23.04 14.71
C SER A 611 -9.39 -23.55 15.07
N ILE A 612 -9.84 -23.34 16.31
CA ILE A 612 -11.18 -23.76 16.74
C ILE A 612 -12.27 -22.74 16.39
N LEU A 613 -11.93 -21.49 16.07
CA LEU A 613 -12.90 -20.40 15.84
C LEU A 613 -13.02 -19.96 14.37
N HIS A 614 -11.93 -20.00 13.60
CA HIS A 614 -11.85 -19.31 12.30
C HIS A 614 -12.61 -19.99 11.16
N ILE A 615 -13.22 -21.15 11.41
CA ILE A 615 -14.22 -21.73 10.50
C ILE A 615 -15.34 -20.72 10.22
N SER A 616 -15.67 -19.87 11.20
CA SER A 616 -16.65 -18.78 11.06
C SER A 616 -16.25 -17.78 9.98
N GLY A 617 -14.98 -17.36 9.98
CA GLY A 617 -14.44 -16.47 8.94
C GLY A 617 -14.30 -17.18 7.59
N PHE A 618 -14.06 -18.50 7.59
CA PHE A 618 -13.95 -19.30 6.37
C PHE A 618 -15.29 -19.44 5.66
N ILE A 619 -16.39 -19.67 6.40
CA ILE A 619 -17.74 -19.72 5.82
C ILE A 619 -18.07 -18.41 5.10
N LEU A 620 -17.71 -17.27 5.71
CA LEU A 620 -17.99 -15.96 5.13
C LEU A 620 -17.06 -15.62 3.98
N ASN A 621 -15.74 -15.78 4.13
CA ASN A 621 -14.77 -15.28 3.14
C ASN A 621 -14.24 -16.33 2.16
N GLY A 622 -14.41 -17.61 2.46
CA GLY A 622 -13.96 -18.73 1.63
C GLY A 622 -15.08 -19.40 0.82
N SER A 623 -16.31 -18.87 0.87
CA SER A 623 -17.45 -19.35 0.08
C SER A 623 -17.78 -18.42 -1.08
N GLU A 624 -18.45 -18.94 -2.11
CA GLU A 624 -18.87 -18.18 -3.30
C GLU A 624 -19.97 -17.14 -3.01
N MET A 625 -20.54 -17.14 -1.81
CA MET A 625 -21.68 -16.28 -1.43
C MET A 625 -21.29 -14.84 -1.14
N THR A 626 -20.02 -14.57 -0.85
CA THR A 626 -19.53 -13.22 -0.58
C THR A 626 -19.11 -12.54 -1.88
N SER A 627 -19.57 -11.30 -2.07
CA SER A 627 -19.23 -10.51 -3.25
C SER A 627 -17.72 -10.36 -3.39
N LYS A 628 -17.20 -10.40 -4.63
CA LYS A 628 -15.77 -10.17 -4.89
C LYS A 628 -15.28 -8.81 -4.40
N ASP A 629 -16.18 -7.84 -4.22
CA ASP A 629 -15.87 -6.50 -3.77
C ASP A 629 -15.93 -6.32 -2.24
N THR A 630 -16.43 -7.30 -1.49
CA THR A 630 -16.58 -7.23 -0.02
C THR A 630 -15.85 -8.36 0.69
N VAL A 631 -15.53 -8.12 1.96
CA VAL A 631 -14.86 -9.05 2.87
C VAL A 631 -15.42 -8.88 4.27
N TYR A 632 -15.39 -9.94 5.04
CA TYR A 632 -15.86 -9.98 6.43
C TYR A 632 -14.68 -10.01 7.39
N ILE A 633 -14.55 -8.98 8.24
CA ILE A 633 -13.47 -8.86 9.22
C ILE A 633 -14.03 -9.06 10.63
N SER A 634 -13.36 -9.90 11.42
CA SER A 634 -13.72 -10.10 12.83
C SER A 634 -13.47 -8.82 13.63
N HIS A 635 -14.46 -8.40 14.42
CA HIS A 635 -14.32 -7.25 15.33
C HIS A 635 -14.59 -7.63 16.79
N GLY A 636 -14.57 -8.93 17.10
CA GLY A 636 -14.65 -9.43 18.46
C GLY A 636 -15.70 -10.50 18.70
N TRP A 637 -15.88 -10.88 19.96
CA TRP A 637 -16.86 -11.88 20.39
C TRP A 637 -17.51 -11.52 21.73
N ARG A 638 -18.71 -12.05 21.97
CA ARG A 638 -19.41 -11.84 23.23
C ARG A 638 -18.81 -12.63 24.38
N SER A 639 -18.47 -13.89 24.18
CA SER A 639 -17.96 -14.77 25.24
C SER A 639 -17.15 -15.91 24.66
N LEU A 640 -15.92 -16.12 25.12
CA LEU A 640 -15.11 -17.29 24.78
C LEU A 640 -14.80 -18.07 26.06
N ARG A 641 -15.37 -19.27 26.17
CA ARG A 641 -15.19 -20.17 27.31
C ARG A 641 -14.49 -21.44 26.88
N ILE A 642 -13.38 -21.76 27.54
CA ILE A 642 -12.64 -23.01 27.35
C ILE A 642 -12.70 -23.77 28.68
N ALA A 643 -13.52 -24.83 28.72
CA ALA A 643 -13.75 -25.59 29.95
C ALA A 643 -12.60 -26.56 30.26
N ARG A 644 -11.89 -27.03 29.23
CA ARG A 644 -10.72 -27.91 29.36
C ARG A 644 -9.56 -27.43 28.48
N PRO A 645 -8.31 -27.57 28.93
CA PRO A 645 -7.15 -27.22 28.12
C PRO A 645 -7.14 -27.92 26.76
N LEU A 646 -6.83 -27.17 25.71
CA LEU A 646 -6.64 -27.69 24.37
C LEU A 646 -5.29 -28.41 24.28
N SER A 647 -5.27 -29.58 23.64
CA SER A 647 -4.09 -30.43 23.50
C SER A 647 -3.64 -30.48 22.05
N HIS A 648 -2.34 -30.31 21.81
CA HIS A 648 -1.73 -30.36 20.49
C HIS A 648 -1.79 -31.76 19.84
N THR A 649 -2.02 -32.81 20.63
CA THR A 649 -2.01 -34.21 20.16
C THR A 649 -3.39 -34.79 19.93
N LYS A 650 -4.44 -34.10 20.40
CA LYS A 650 -5.84 -34.51 20.22
C LYS A 650 -6.44 -33.95 18.94
N ARG A 651 -7.52 -34.59 18.49
CA ARG A 651 -8.39 -34.09 17.43
C ARG A 651 -9.68 -33.56 18.05
N TYR A 652 -10.20 -32.49 17.46
CA TYR A 652 -11.44 -31.86 17.89
C TYR A 652 -12.41 -31.77 16.71
N ARG A 653 -13.68 -31.50 17.00
CA ARG A 653 -14.65 -31.08 15.99
C ARG A 653 -15.23 -29.74 16.40
N ASN A 654 -15.46 -28.84 15.46
CA ASN A 654 -16.24 -27.64 15.73
C ASN A 654 -17.44 -27.53 14.80
N TYR A 655 -18.40 -26.71 15.21
CA TYR A 655 -19.58 -26.38 14.45
C TYR A 655 -19.91 -24.91 14.65
N VAL A 656 -20.35 -24.24 13.57
CA VAL A 656 -20.88 -22.89 13.61
C VAL A 656 -21.95 -22.70 12.54
N ARG A 657 -22.89 -21.81 12.83
CA ARG A 657 -23.77 -21.21 11.83
C ARG A 657 -23.73 -19.70 11.97
N MET A 658 -23.38 -18.99 10.91
CA MET A 658 -23.36 -17.53 10.86
C MET A 658 -24.73 -16.99 10.48
N GLN A 659 -25.16 -15.92 11.14
CA GLN A 659 -26.46 -15.30 10.93
C GLN A 659 -26.33 -13.77 10.90
N PRO A 660 -27.12 -13.06 10.09
CA PRO A 660 -27.17 -11.60 10.16
C PRO A 660 -27.66 -11.16 11.54
N THR A 661 -27.13 -10.05 12.01
CA THR A 661 -27.58 -9.38 13.24
C THR A 661 -28.47 -8.19 12.92
N ASP A 662 -29.03 -7.55 13.94
CA ASP A 662 -29.80 -6.30 13.79
C ASP A 662 -28.94 -5.14 13.26
N THR A 663 -27.61 -5.24 13.36
CA THR A 663 -26.69 -4.26 12.78
C THR A 663 -26.39 -4.60 11.32
N ARG A 664 -26.65 -3.63 10.42
CA ARG A 664 -26.45 -3.78 8.97
C ARG A 664 -25.01 -4.20 8.64
N GLY A 665 -24.86 -5.27 7.87
CA GLY A 665 -23.57 -5.79 7.43
C GLY A 665 -22.80 -6.58 8.50
N VAL A 666 -23.38 -6.84 9.68
CA VAL A 666 -22.75 -7.64 10.72
C VAL A 666 -23.34 -9.05 10.74
N MET A 667 -22.48 -10.05 10.62
CA MET A 667 -22.79 -11.47 10.79
C MET A 667 -22.25 -11.95 12.14
N ALA A 668 -23.02 -12.75 12.88
CA ALA A 668 -22.59 -13.36 14.12
C ALA A 668 -22.91 -14.85 14.19
N GLY A 669 -22.09 -15.61 14.91
CA GLY A 669 -22.31 -17.03 15.12
C GLY A 669 -21.78 -17.53 16.45
N ASP A 670 -22.38 -18.63 16.92
CA ASP A 670 -21.94 -19.38 18.09
C ASP A 670 -21.16 -20.62 17.63
N ILE A 671 -19.93 -20.76 18.11
CA ILE A 671 -19.04 -21.87 17.82
C ILE A 671 -19.04 -22.84 18.98
N TYR A 672 -19.28 -24.12 18.70
CA TYR A 672 -19.23 -25.20 19.67
C TYR A 672 -18.10 -26.15 19.32
N VAL A 673 -17.24 -26.46 20.29
CA VAL A 673 -16.03 -27.27 20.09
C VAL A 673 -16.13 -28.54 20.92
N PHE A 674 -15.94 -29.68 20.27
CA PHE A 674 -16.09 -31.02 20.81
C PHE A 674 -14.75 -31.73 20.98
N ASP A 675 -14.55 -32.38 22.12
CA ASP A 675 -13.58 -33.46 22.35
C ASP A 675 -14.39 -34.76 22.47
N GLY A 676 -14.29 -35.64 21.46
CA GLY A 676 -15.21 -36.77 21.32
C GLY A 676 -16.65 -36.29 21.17
N ASP A 677 -17.51 -36.64 22.12
CA ASP A 677 -18.94 -36.28 22.15
C ASP A 677 -19.27 -35.17 23.16
N GLU A 678 -18.28 -34.64 23.86
CA GLU A 678 -18.48 -33.57 24.86
C GLU A 678 -18.08 -32.21 24.30
N ILE A 679 -18.92 -31.20 24.49
CA ILE A 679 -18.57 -29.80 24.20
C ILE A 679 -17.60 -29.32 25.29
N ILE A 680 -16.38 -28.93 24.89
CA ILE A 680 -15.33 -28.46 25.79
C ILE A 680 -15.02 -26.97 25.67
N ALA A 681 -15.48 -26.31 24.61
CA ALA A 681 -15.37 -24.87 24.47
C ALA A 681 -16.56 -24.32 23.67
N VAL A 682 -16.96 -23.09 24.01
CA VAL A 682 -18.01 -22.36 23.30
C VAL A 682 -17.57 -20.91 23.13
N CYS A 683 -17.61 -20.42 21.90
CA CYS A 683 -17.49 -19.00 21.58
C CYS A 683 -18.85 -18.49 21.15
N LYS A 684 -19.41 -17.53 21.88
CA LYS A 684 -20.72 -16.94 21.59
C LYS A 684 -20.58 -15.61 20.90
N GLY A 685 -21.44 -15.38 19.91
CA GLY A 685 -21.56 -14.12 19.19
C GLY A 685 -20.22 -13.64 18.66
N LEU A 686 -19.46 -14.50 17.98
CA LEU A 686 -18.29 -14.10 17.22
C LEU A 686 -18.78 -13.28 16.02
N LYS A 687 -18.39 -12.01 15.94
CA LYS A 687 -18.95 -11.04 15.00
C LYS A 687 -17.98 -10.73 13.86
N PHE A 688 -18.53 -10.61 12.66
CA PHE A 688 -17.82 -10.21 11.45
C PHE A 688 -18.57 -9.07 10.76
N GLN A 689 -17.84 -8.00 10.47
CA GLN A 689 -18.35 -6.83 9.76
C GLN A 689 -18.00 -6.95 8.28
N GLU A 690 -19.00 -6.76 7.41
CA GLU A 690 -18.81 -6.59 5.97
C GLU A 690 -18.14 -5.25 5.67
N ILE A 691 -17.04 -5.27 4.92
CA ILE A 691 -16.27 -4.11 4.52
C ILE A 691 -15.95 -4.22 3.02
N LYS A 692 -16.07 -3.12 2.27
CA LYS A 692 -15.63 -3.06 0.88
C LYS A 692 -14.10 -3.22 0.81
N ARG A 693 -13.58 -4.05 -0.09
CA ARG A 693 -12.12 -4.31 -0.24
C ARG A 693 -11.30 -3.04 -0.45
N LYS A 694 -11.83 -2.07 -1.21
CA LYS A 694 -11.19 -0.75 -1.40
C LYS A 694 -11.00 0.01 -0.08
N VAL A 695 -12.00 -0.03 0.80
CA VAL A 695 -11.95 0.63 2.11
C VAL A 695 -10.95 -0.08 3.03
N LEU A 696 -10.93 -1.41 3.03
CA LEU A 696 -9.94 -2.19 3.77
C LEU A 696 -8.50 -1.85 3.33
N GLY A 697 -8.25 -1.74 2.02
CA GLY A 697 -6.95 -1.32 1.50
C GLY A 697 -6.51 0.05 2.02
N LEU A 698 -7.40 1.04 1.97
CA LEU A 698 -7.13 2.39 2.49
C LEU A 698 -6.90 2.41 4.02
N LEU A 699 -7.63 1.61 4.79
CA LEU A 699 -7.48 1.50 6.24
C LEU A 699 -6.10 0.91 6.61
N LEU A 700 -5.68 -0.15 5.91
CA LEU A 700 -4.41 -0.82 6.15
C LEU A 700 -3.21 0.04 5.66
N GLU A 701 -3.34 0.74 4.53
CA GLU A 701 -2.32 1.66 3.99
C GLU A 701 -2.13 2.93 4.84
N ARG A 702 -3.20 3.52 5.38
CA ARG A 702 -3.07 4.68 6.28
C ARG A 702 -2.38 4.32 7.59
N GLN A 703 -2.68 3.15 8.16
CA GLN A 703 -2.06 2.70 9.41
C GLN A 703 -0.58 2.27 9.22
N SER A 704 -0.21 1.72 8.06
CA SER A 704 1.21 1.46 7.75
C SER A 704 2.01 2.75 7.55
N ASN A 705 1.39 3.77 6.94
CA ASN A 705 1.99 5.09 6.74
C ASN A 705 2.09 5.91 8.04
N SER A 706 1.14 5.79 8.98
CA SER A 706 1.24 6.45 10.29
C SER A 706 2.38 5.86 11.14
N LEU A 707 2.56 4.53 11.12
CA LEU A 707 3.70 3.87 11.75
C LEU A 707 5.05 4.32 11.17
N ALA A 708 5.13 4.53 9.85
CA ALA A 708 6.34 5.05 9.20
C ALA A 708 6.65 6.51 9.57
N ALA A 709 5.61 7.35 9.73
CA ALA A 709 5.77 8.76 10.12
C ALA A 709 6.22 8.93 11.58
N MET A 710 5.80 8.03 12.47
CA MET A 710 6.10 8.11 13.91
C MET A 710 7.50 7.63 14.27
N GLN A 711 8.12 6.79 13.44
CA GLN A 711 9.53 6.43 13.60
C GLN A 711 10.50 7.62 13.38
N GLY A 712 10.01 8.77 12.88
CA GLY A 712 10.80 9.98 12.61
C GLY A 712 10.80 11.04 13.72
N ALA A 713 9.96 10.93 14.75
CA ALA A 713 9.74 12.02 15.72
C ALA A 713 9.95 11.58 17.17
N LEU A 714 11.22 11.47 17.59
CA LEU A 714 11.61 11.42 19.01
C LEU A 714 12.72 12.44 19.28
N LYS A 715 12.33 13.70 19.48
CA LYS A 715 13.07 14.69 20.28
C LYS A 715 12.07 15.58 21.00
N LEU A 716 12.06 15.52 22.34
CA LEU A 716 11.30 16.45 23.18
C LEU A 716 11.90 17.86 23.11
N PRO A 717 11.05 18.90 23.06
CA PRO A 717 11.41 20.19 23.62
C PRO A 717 10.34 20.71 24.60
N THR A 718 10.79 20.99 25.82
CA THR A 718 10.09 21.82 26.81
C THR A 718 10.01 23.29 26.38
N ARG A 719 8.82 23.92 26.33
CA ARG A 719 8.65 25.31 26.81
C ARG A 719 7.20 25.79 27.06
N LYS A 720 7.14 26.56 28.15
CA LYS A 720 6.12 27.39 28.82
C LYS A 720 4.98 28.04 28.01
N ILE A 721 3.80 28.04 28.65
CA ILE A 721 2.55 28.73 28.29
C ILE A 721 2.55 30.17 28.81
N THR A 722 2.06 31.11 28.00
CA THR A 722 1.50 32.39 28.45
C THR A 722 0.28 32.74 27.59
N ALA A 723 -0.83 33.06 28.26
CA ALA A 723 -2.14 33.30 27.68
C ALA A 723 -2.39 34.78 27.37
N ASN A 724 -3.23 35.07 26.36
CA ASN A 724 -4.23 36.14 26.38
C ASN A 724 -5.21 36.01 25.20
N LEU A 725 -6.51 36.13 25.50
CA LEU A 725 -7.66 36.15 24.57
C LEU A 725 -8.21 37.58 24.43
N PRO A 726 -8.80 37.94 23.27
CA PRO A 726 -9.86 38.95 23.24
C PRO A 726 -11.20 38.44 22.66
N ILE A 727 -12.26 39.12 23.10
CA ILE A 727 -13.69 38.78 23.06
C ILE A 727 -14.38 39.20 21.75
N ALA A 728 -15.49 38.50 21.47
CA ALA A 728 -16.26 38.35 20.23
C ALA A 728 -17.09 39.56 19.71
N LYS A 729 -17.37 39.52 18.40
CA LYS A 729 -18.54 40.13 17.72
C LYS A 729 -19.22 39.10 16.80
N GLU A 730 -20.55 39.19 16.71
CA GLU A 730 -21.50 38.21 16.18
C GLU A 730 -21.23 37.72 14.74
N ARG A 731 -21.34 36.39 14.54
CA ARG A 731 -21.10 35.64 13.29
C ARG A 731 -22.41 35.04 12.76
N ARG A 732 -22.71 35.20 11.46
CA ARG A 732 -23.72 34.37 10.74
C ARG A 732 -23.03 33.12 10.18
N SER A 733 -23.53 31.91 10.46
CA SER A 733 -22.82 30.64 10.21
C SER A 733 -23.25 29.90 8.94
N ASN A 734 -22.28 29.34 8.20
CA ASN A 734 -22.44 28.48 7.01
C ASN A 734 -23.00 27.07 7.33
N PHE A 735 -23.77 26.92 8.42
CA PHE A 735 -24.16 25.61 8.94
C PHE A 735 -25.17 24.87 8.04
N GLY A 736 -25.93 25.59 7.21
CA GLY A 736 -26.86 24.98 6.25
C GLY A 736 -26.17 24.13 5.16
N GLU A 737 -24.95 24.49 4.73
CA GLU A 737 -24.20 23.69 3.77
C GLU A 737 -23.58 22.45 4.42
N ILE A 738 -23.18 22.56 5.69
CA ILE A 738 -22.70 21.43 6.48
C ILE A 738 -23.79 20.38 6.64
N LEU A 739 -25.04 20.79 6.91
CA LEU A 739 -26.18 19.87 6.99
C LEU A 739 -26.45 19.16 5.66
N LYS A 740 -26.28 19.84 4.51
CA LYS A 740 -26.41 19.20 3.19
C LYS A 740 -25.31 18.16 2.92
N ILE A 741 -24.08 18.42 3.37
CA ILE A 741 -22.98 17.46 3.26
C ILE A 741 -23.24 16.25 4.14
N ILE A 742 -23.68 16.47 5.39
CA ILE A 742 -24.05 15.40 6.32
C ILE A 742 -25.17 14.54 5.72
N ALA A 743 -26.25 15.17 5.26
CA ALA A 743 -27.38 14.48 4.64
C ALA A 743 -26.98 13.68 3.39
N SER A 744 -26.12 14.25 2.54
CA SER A 744 -25.63 13.58 1.32
C SER A 744 -24.76 12.38 1.61
N GLU A 745 -23.92 12.42 2.65
CA GLU A 745 -23.06 11.30 3.02
C GLU A 745 -23.80 10.21 3.79
N ALA A 746 -24.76 10.61 4.64
CA ALA A 746 -25.59 9.69 5.41
C ALA A 746 -26.80 9.16 4.62
N GLU A 747 -27.01 9.61 3.37
CA GLU A 747 -28.15 9.24 2.53
C GLU A 747 -29.53 9.49 3.20
N ILE A 748 -29.63 10.54 4.03
CA ILE A 748 -30.86 10.96 4.73
C ILE A 748 -31.38 12.31 4.24
N GLY A 749 -32.67 12.61 4.47
CA GLY A 749 -33.23 13.94 4.22
C GLY A 749 -32.63 15.03 5.11
N VAL A 750 -32.42 16.24 4.58
CA VAL A 750 -31.95 17.38 5.40
C VAL A 750 -32.97 17.77 6.48
N ASP A 751 -34.25 17.48 6.23
CA ASP A 751 -35.38 17.63 7.15
C ASP A 751 -35.37 16.64 8.32
N GLU A 752 -34.65 15.52 8.20
CA GLU A 752 -34.47 14.53 9.29
C GLU A 752 -33.39 14.98 10.30
N LEU A 753 -32.51 15.92 9.92
CA LEU A 753 -31.46 16.51 10.76
C LEU A 753 -32.00 17.62 11.67
N THR A 754 -32.98 17.29 12.51
CA THR A 754 -33.51 18.21 13.53
C THR A 754 -32.47 18.48 14.63
N ASP A 755 -32.57 19.61 15.33
CA ASP A 755 -31.56 20.03 16.33
C ASP A 755 -31.34 19.00 17.47
N ASN A 756 -32.36 18.21 17.79
CA ASN A 756 -32.32 17.14 18.80
C ASN A 756 -31.93 15.77 18.23
N ALA A 757 -31.75 15.64 16.91
CA ALA A 757 -31.43 14.36 16.30
C ALA A 757 -30.04 13.88 16.74
N CYS A 758 -29.99 12.64 17.23
CA CYS A 758 -28.76 11.98 17.62
C CYS A 758 -28.05 11.44 16.37
N LEU A 759 -26.82 11.87 16.13
CA LEU A 759 -26.10 11.59 14.89
C LEU A 759 -25.82 10.09 14.72
N VAL A 760 -25.58 9.38 15.82
CA VAL A 760 -25.36 7.93 15.83
C VAL A 760 -26.64 7.16 15.47
N GLU A 761 -27.80 7.63 15.92
CA GLU A 761 -29.09 7.01 15.59
C GLU A 761 -29.49 7.26 14.13
N LEU A 762 -28.99 8.34 13.52
CA LEU A 762 -29.10 8.63 12.10
C LEU A 762 -28.07 7.88 11.24
N GLY A 763 -27.31 6.94 11.81
CA GLY A 763 -26.34 6.14 11.08
C GLY A 763 -25.01 6.84 10.80
N ILE A 764 -24.74 7.98 11.43
CA ILE A 764 -23.44 8.67 11.35
C ILE A 764 -22.51 8.06 12.39
N ASP A 765 -21.82 6.99 11.98
CA ASP A 765 -20.81 6.30 12.78
C ASP A 765 -19.41 6.91 12.65
N SER A 766 -18.45 6.34 13.35
CA SER A 766 -17.07 6.83 13.41
C SER A 766 -16.39 6.96 12.05
N LEU A 767 -16.75 6.12 11.08
CA LEU A 767 -16.14 6.08 9.77
C LEU A 767 -16.82 7.07 8.82
N LEU A 768 -18.16 7.13 8.87
CA LEU A 768 -18.92 8.10 8.08
C LEU A 768 -18.64 9.54 8.55
N ALA A 769 -18.53 9.75 9.86
CA ALA A 769 -18.10 11.00 10.46
C ALA A 769 -16.78 11.51 9.87
N MET A 770 -15.79 10.62 9.66
CA MET A 770 -14.51 11.00 9.06
C MET A 770 -14.65 11.40 7.58
N GLY A 771 -15.51 10.72 6.83
CA GLY A 771 -15.82 11.08 5.43
C GLY A 771 -16.51 12.44 5.31
N ILE A 772 -17.48 12.69 6.20
CA ILE A 772 -18.18 13.97 6.32
C ILE A 772 -17.21 15.09 6.68
N VAL A 773 -16.34 14.91 7.69
CA VAL A 773 -15.32 15.90 8.07
C VAL A 773 -14.44 16.24 6.88
N GLU A 774 -13.96 15.24 6.14
CA GLU A 774 -13.07 15.47 5.01
C GLU A 774 -13.78 16.20 3.85
N ARG A 775 -15.03 15.86 3.54
CA ARG A 775 -15.83 16.63 2.56
C ARG A 775 -16.05 18.08 3.02
N ILE A 776 -16.30 18.31 4.31
CA ILE A 776 -16.43 19.68 4.84
C ILE A 776 -15.09 20.44 4.70
N ARG A 777 -13.95 19.81 5.01
CA ARG A 777 -12.62 20.44 4.85
C ARG A 777 -12.32 20.81 3.40
N VAL A 778 -12.62 19.90 2.46
CA VAL A 778 -12.36 20.10 1.02
C VAL A 778 -13.32 21.12 0.42
N LEU A 779 -14.63 20.97 0.65
CA LEU A 779 -15.64 21.79 -0.01
C LEU A 779 -15.76 23.19 0.60
N LEU A 780 -15.61 23.31 1.92
CA LEU A 780 -15.72 24.60 2.62
C LEU A 780 -14.35 25.20 2.97
N LYS A 781 -13.24 24.60 2.50
CA LYS A 781 -11.85 25.03 2.75
C LYS A 781 -11.53 25.28 4.23
N CYS A 782 -12.17 24.54 5.13
CA CYS A 782 -12.00 24.73 6.57
C CYS A 782 -11.03 23.69 7.13
N ALA A 783 -9.76 24.05 7.32
CA ALA A 783 -8.71 23.12 7.75
C ALA A 783 -8.76 22.77 9.26
N ASP A 784 -9.45 23.58 10.07
CA ASP A 784 -9.40 23.52 11.55
C ASP A 784 -10.54 22.72 12.20
N ILE A 785 -11.11 21.74 11.48
CA ILE A 785 -12.15 20.86 12.03
C ILE A 785 -11.49 19.64 12.69
N PRO A 786 -11.62 19.42 14.00
CA PRO A 786 -11.09 18.23 14.66
C PRO A 786 -11.73 16.97 14.08
N SER A 787 -10.91 15.93 13.86
CA SER A 787 -11.41 14.65 13.35
C SER A 787 -12.38 13.95 14.32
N SER A 788 -12.44 14.41 15.59
CA SER A 788 -13.32 13.89 16.63
C SER A 788 -14.67 14.60 16.78
N ILE A 789 -14.92 15.64 15.97
CA ILE A 789 -16.04 16.57 16.18
C ILE A 789 -17.42 15.89 16.29
N PHE A 790 -17.68 14.83 15.52
CA PHE A 790 -18.96 14.10 15.58
C PHE A 790 -19.06 13.11 16.76
N PHE A 791 -17.96 12.87 17.49
CA PHE A 791 -17.96 12.14 18.77
C PHE A 791 -18.12 13.08 19.95
N ASP A 792 -17.49 14.25 19.88
CA ASP A 792 -17.52 15.27 20.94
C ASP A 792 -18.88 15.97 21.00
N PHE A 793 -19.62 15.99 19.88
CA PHE A 793 -20.95 16.60 19.76
C PHE A 793 -21.94 15.60 19.15
N GLN A 794 -22.79 15.03 19.99
CA GLN A 794 -23.67 13.91 19.65
C GLN A 794 -24.99 14.33 18.96
N THR A 795 -25.33 15.61 19.03
CA THR A 795 -26.57 16.18 18.45
C THR A 795 -26.29 17.27 17.43
N VAL A 796 -27.21 17.48 16.50
CA VAL A 796 -27.12 18.53 15.48
C VAL A 796 -27.00 19.93 16.11
N SER A 797 -27.69 20.21 17.22
CA SER A 797 -27.58 21.48 17.96
C SER A 797 -26.18 21.72 18.53
N GLN A 798 -25.51 20.67 19.02
CA GLN A 798 -24.15 20.77 19.56
C GLN A 798 -23.13 21.03 18.44
N LEU A 799 -23.27 20.35 17.30
CA LEU A 799 -22.48 20.64 16.09
C LEU A 799 -22.71 22.08 15.61
N ARG A 800 -23.97 22.54 15.56
CA ARG A 800 -24.33 23.90 15.18
C ARG A 800 -23.62 24.94 16.04
N THR A 801 -23.57 24.68 17.34
CA THR A 801 -22.88 25.55 18.32
C THR A 801 -21.38 25.57 18.07
N PHE A 802 -20.76 24.40 17.85
CA PHE A 802 -19.34 24.31 17.53
C PHE A 802 -18.98 25.08 16.26
N PHE A 803 -19.70 24.87 15.16
CA PHE A 803 -19.39 25.48 13.86
C PHE A 803 -19.67 26.98 13.85
N SER A 804 -20.68 27.44 14.59
CA SER A 804 -20.96 28.88 14.74
C SER A 804 -19.87 29.59 15.55
N ASN A 805 -19.23 28.89 16.50
CA ASN A 805 -18.16 29.43 17.33
C ASN A 805 -16.76 29.33 16.69
N ASN A 806 -16.53 28.38 15.78
CA ASN A 806 -15.18 28.08 15.26
C ASN A 806 -14.97 28.33 13.77
N VAL A 807 -16.01 28.53 12.95
CA VAL A 807 -15.85 28.77 11.50
C VAL A 807 -16.46 30.14 11.13
N GLY A 808 -15.60 31.10 10.77
CA GLY A 808 -16.02 32.40 10.22
C GLY A 808 -16.39 32.29 8.74
N SER A 809 -17.39 33.07 8.32
CA SER A 809 -18.00 33.07 6.98
C SER A 809 -16.99 33.28 5.84
N TYR A 810 -17.01 32.38 4.84
CA TYR A 810 -16.45 32.63 3.50
C TYR A 810 -17.60 33.00 2.55
N GLU A 811 -17.50 34.16 1.88
CA GLU A 811 -18.45 34.64 0.88
C GLU A 811 -18.37 33.83 -0.41
N SER A 812 -19.52 33.36 -0.90
CA SER A 812 -19.74 32.94 -2.27
C SER A 812 -19.88 34.18 -3.17
N SER A 813 -18.96 34.36 -4.12
CA SER A 813 -19.05 35.42 -5.12
C SER A 813 -19.96 35.00 -6.28
N GLU A 814 -21.28 35.10 -6.09
CA GLU A 814 -22.20 35.22 -7.20
C GLU A 814 -22.31 36.71 -7.60
N ARG A 815 -22.06 36.97 -8.88
CA ARG A 815 -22.23 38.29 -9.49
C ARG A 815 -23.73 38.60 -9.59
N GLU A 816 -24.21 39.55 -8.80
CA GLU A 816 -25.36 40.35 -9.18
C GLU A 816 -25.03 41.85 -9.12
N THR A 817 -25.24 42.48 -10.26
CA THR A 817 -25.24 43.92 -10.53
C THR A 817 -26.21 44.66 -9.62
N THR A 818 -25.82 45.81 -9.04
CA THR A 818 -26.42 47.16 -9.29
C THR A 818 -26.01 48.25 -8.27
N THR A 819 -25.50 49.36 -8.83
CA THR A 819 -25.72 50.80 -8.53
C THR A 819 -25.62 51.44 -7.13
N HIS A 820 -24.83 52.54 -7.09
CA HIS A 820 -24.97 53.80 -6.29
C HIS A 820 -24.80 53.70 -4.75
N SER A 821 -24.22 54.65 -3.99
CA SER A 821 -23.80 56.04 -4.18
C SER A 821 -22.90 56.50 -3.00
N ASP A 822 -22.18 57.60 -3.23
CA ASP A 822 -21.37 58.45 -2.34
C ASP A 822 -21.64 58.48 -0.83
N LYS A 823 -20.57 58.62 -0.02
CA LYS A 823 -20.16 59.91 0.60
C LYS A 823 -19.01 59.78 1.63
N SER A 824 -18.04 60.71 1.49
CA SER A 824 -17.24 61.45 2.50
C SER A 824 -16.75 60.78 3.80
N GLY A 825 -15.51 60.96 4.28
CA GLY A 825 -14.43 61.83 3.85
C GLY A 825 -13.27 61.88 4.87
N SER A 826 -12.14 62.38 4.37
CA SER A 826 -11.11 63.20 5.03
C SER A 826 -10.54 62.76 6.40
N LYS A 827 -9.24 62.42 6.42
CA LYS A 827 -8.17 63.39 6.78
C LYS A 827 -6.76 62.81 6.57
N TYR A 828 -6.00 63.47 5.70
CA TYR A 828 -4.53 63.41 5.51
C TYR A 828 -3.81 64.27 6.59
N PRO A 829 -2.49 64.12 6.85
CA PRO A 829 -1.38 64.55 5.95
C PRO A 829 -0.18 63.56 5.90
N ARG A 830 0.30 63.13 4.72
CA ARG A 830 1.44 63.69 3.93
C ARG A 830 2.57 64.33 4.74
N VAL A 831 3.82 63.88 4.53
CA VAL A 831 4.95 64.68 3.95
C VAL A 831 6.18 63.80 3.62
N ARG A 832 6.55 63.82 2.33
CA ARG A 832 7.86 63.88 1.60
C ARG A 832 9.09 63.02 1.97
N LEU A 833 9.44 62.15 1.00
CA LEU A 833 10.63 62.15 0.11
C LEU A 833 11.93 62.89 0.51
N GLY A 834 13.05 62.17 0.45
CA GLY A 834 14.40 62.69 0.17
C GLY A 834 15.51 61.60 0.30
N PRO A 835 16.63 61.66 -0.45
CA PRO A 835 17.22 60.47 -1.10
C PRO A 835 18.72 60.20 -0.78
N GLN A 836 19.28 59.17 -1.47
CA GLN A 836 20.71 58.92 -1.80
C GLN A 836 21.67 58.46 -0.68
N HIS A 837 22.32 57.29 -0.87
CA HIS A 837 23.71 57.21 -1.34
C HIS A 837 24.21 55.77 -1.54
N ALA A 838 25.06 55.59 -2.53
CA ALA A 838 25.79 54.38 -2.89
C ALA A 838 27.27 54.46 -2.43
N SER A 839 27.89 53.31 -2.13
CA SER A 839 29.29 52.91 -2.45
C SER A 839 29.70 51.69 -1.57
N GLN A 840 30.04 50.55 -2.18
CA GLN A 840 31.40 49.99 -2.37
C GLN A 840 32.18 49.65 -1.09
N GLY A 841 32.71 48.42 -1.04
CA GLY A 841 33.75 48.01 -0.09
C GLY A 841 33.95 46.50 0.01
N SER A 842 34.85 45.98 -0.82
CA SER A 842 35.46 44.65 -0.80
C SER A 842 36.37 44.43 0.41
N VAL A 843 36.28 43.24 1.04
CA VAL A 843 37.38 42.29 1.38
C VAL A 843 36.77 40.89 1.42
#